data_AF-A0A7Y5CRS1-F1
#
_entry.id   AF-A0A7Y5CRS1-F1
#
_cell.length_a   1.000
_cell.length_b   1.000
_cell.length_c   1.000
_cell.angle_alpha   90.00
_cell.angle_beta   90.00
_cell.angle_gamma   90.00
#
_symmetry.space_group_name_H-M   'P 1'
#
loop_
_entity.id
_entity.type
_entity.pdbx_description
1 polymer ?
#
loop_
_entity_poly.entity_id
_entity_poly.type
_entity_poly.pdbx_seq_one_letter_code
_entity_poly.pdbx_strand_id
1 'polypeptide(L)'
;MTSRQGHDSRGRVIALALLLVWLVPSLSRGTDVAGRQSGTWDLAGSPYLVTDDVNVPQGETLVIQAGVVVKFAGAFSLKVHGVLLANGTAADRIVFTSAFDNEFGWSGVASRRLPTIRDWLGLEFFGEGQPGSQLSFCVIRYSDHAVIAKNAQPALKNLIITDCDVDRLLINGREVPVLDGIESDYSTSRETVAAPAGSPPREEAHMPLAEEKNGGETVAASALTAEATVLGFVSDVETGERLPGANLELIPEGIAGQATGTVSGPNGEFEIKDVIAGVYTITASYLGYEKKALPQVELSPGMTKALEISLLHVGLQLNPVIITASRRPEKIFEAPAAISLLESAQLQSKSVLTPLEHIKTLPAVDFANTGINQANIVVRGFNNTFSGALLALTDNRIAGLPSLRFNAYNLIPVANEDLERIEVVSGPGAALYGPNSANGVVHLITKSPFGSEGTTLSAGGGERIEFIGSFRHANSLGERLGYKVSGQYYQGVDWYSRDPAEPEFFETGGKRVPAPGRDFDVERLSLDARLDFRPLSGMTGILSSGFSQASDIELTGIGAAQARDWRVYYVQGRLYYKNLFAQAYFNQTDAGDTYLLRTGAPIVDKSSLMVGQVQHSFTLWRRHRFTYGLDALQTKPNTGGTINNRHEPFDRIDERGAFLQSETSLSSRLTVILAARVDDHTFIKDKVISPRAALLLKPRENHTLRLTYNQAYSTPSANNLFLDILSATVPTKAINPALEPLLGPVFFNLYAEGTAPRMGGFARTSAGGFTFRRGADQRPQMISPFDPAPGGGNGYLAPDANSVWPALRNLVLASQPAGPAREALAAALPRTLSANVPGVLRAFNPTARAFDLPVATVADIPLTKPTITTTTELGYKGLFSQKLLVGVDLYRSRVRDFIGPLNVETPHVFVDPAALAQVLAKDLKANGFSPAVAEATAQGIAQNLANLPIGLISPQEIQSATEVIMTYRNFGDISFYGADLSLGWFLNRSWRLGLNYSHVSRDFFAKNGRQPHDIALNAPRNKLSASVRFTALSSGLETETRLRHVQGFPVNSGVYIGAVQTYTVVDWDMSFNLSRSTQALLAVQNLLDSPYRAFVGAPLIGRMMTLRLLQSL
;
A
#
# COMPACT_ATOMS: atom_id res chain seq x y z
N MET A 1 -3.67 -34.30 56.10
CA MET A 1 -4.58 -33.45 55.28
C MET A 1 -3.76 -32.72 54.21
N THR A 2 -4.39 -32.41 53.06
CA THR A 2 -4.05 -31.34 52.09
C THR A 2 -2.57 -30.97 51.85
N SER A 3 -2.08 -31.26 50.65
CA SER A 3 -1.00 -30.48 50.01
C SER A 3 -1.38 -30.17 48.55
N ARG A 4 -0.68 -29.19 47.94
CA ARG A 4 -0.62 -28.93 46.49
C ARG A 4 -1.96 -28.72 45.76
N GLN A 5 -2.44 -27.47 45.76
CA GLN A 5 -2.84 -26.83 44.49
C GLN A 5 -1.77 -25.80 44.14
N GLY A 6 -1.24 -25.84 42.91
CA GLY A 6 -0.06 -25.03 42.57
C GLY A 6 0.48 -25.10 41.14
N HIS A 7 -0.21 -25.74 40.18
CA HIS A 7 0.13 -25.67 38.75
C HIS A 7 -1.10 -25.95 37.87
N ASP A 8 -1.78 -24.91 37.40
CA ASP A 8 -2.75 -25.00 36.28
C ASP A 8 -3.02 -23.66 35.55
N SER A 9 -2.44 -22.54 36.00
CA SER A 9 -2.66 -21.22 35.38
C SER A 9 -2.16 -21.15 33.93
N ARG A 10 -0.99 -21.73 33.64
CA ARG A 10 -0.40 -21.73 32.28
C ARG A 10 -1.23 -22.56 31.29
N GLY A 11 -1.71 -23.73 31.69
CA GLY A 11 -2.58 -24.57 30.87
C GLY A 11 -3.89 -23.85 30.53
N ARG A 12 -4.53 -23.25 31.54
CA ARG A 12 -5.77 -22.47 31.36
C ARG A 12 -5.58 -21.22 30.49
N VAL A 13 -4.47 -20.49 30.58
CA VAL A 13 -4.22 -19.31 29.73
C VAL A 13 -3.99 -19.71 28.27
N ILE A 14 -3.25 -20.80 28.00
CA ILE A 14 -3.10 -21.34 26.64
C ILE A 14 -4.45 -21.82 26.09
N ALA A 15 -5.22 -22.57 26.90
CA ALA A 15 -6.56 -23.00 26.54
C ALA A 15 -7.51 -21.82 26.27
N LEU A 16 -7.44 -20.73 27.05
CA LEU A 16 -8.27 -19.54 26.87
C LEU A 16 -7.87 -18.73 25.63
N ALA A 17 -6.59 -18.64 25.30
CA ALA A 17 -6.12 -18.03 24.06
C ALA A 17 -6.59 -18.82 22.82
N LEU A 18 -6.52 -20.15 22.88
CA LEU A 18 -7.09 -21.03 21.86
C LEU A 18 -8.63 -20.90 21.80
N LEU A 19 -9.31 -20.78 22.94
CA LEU A 19 -10.75 -20.56 23.00
C LEU A 19 -11.14 -19.23 22.35
N LEU A 20 -10.35 -18.17 22.52
CA LEU A 20 -10.58 -16.85 21.91
C LEU A 20 -10.41 -16.88 20.39
N VAL A 21 -9.48 -17.70 19.87
CA VAL A 21 -9.37 -17.97 18.42
C VAL A 21 -10.61 -18.72 17.90
N TRP A 22 -11.21 -19.58 18.71
CA TRP A 22 -12.48 -20.29 18.41
C TRP A 22 -13.75 -19.48 18.68
N LEU A 23 -13.67 -18.35 19.38
CA LEU A 23 -14.81 -17.50 19.75
C LEU A 23 -14.96 -16.24 18.86
N VAL A 24 -14.23 -16.17 17.74
CA VAL A 24 -14.52 -15.21 16.68
C VAL A 24 -15.92 -15.51 16.13
N PRO A 25 -16.89 -14.57 16.18
CA PRO A 25 -18.23 -14.83 15.66
C PRO A 25 -18.16 -15.03 14.14
N SER A 26 -18.75 -16.12 13.65
CA SER A 26 -18.83 -16.45 12.23
C SER A 26 -19.75 -15.47 11.49
N LEU A 27 -19.19 -14.35 11.07
CA LEU A 27 -19.87 -13.29 10.32
C LEU A 27 -19.49 -13.38 8.84
N SER A 28 -20.51 -13.47 7.97
CA SER A 28 -20.39 -13.61 6.51
C SER A 28 -19.34 -14.62 6.03
N ARG A 29 -19.45 -15.87 6.50
CA ARG A 29 -19.19 -17.01 5.58
C ARG A 29 -20.23 -16.89 4.45
N GLY A 30 -19.81 -17.11 3.21
CA GLY A 30 -20.73 -17.15 2.07
C GLY A 30 -21.84 -18.18 2.28
N THR A 31 -23.01 -17.99 1.67
CA THR A 31 -24.12 -18.92 1.85
C THR A 31 -23.87 -20.22 1.08
N ASP A 32 -23.39 -21.26 1.78
CA ASP A 32 -23.29 -22.62 1.26
C ASP A 32 -24.63 -23.07 0.65
N VAL A 33 -24.60 -23.48 -0.62
CA VAL A 33 -25.76 -23.96 -1.38
C VAL A 33 -25.43 -25.22 -2.16
N ALA A 34 -26.38 -26.15 -2.17
CA ALA A 34 -26.29 -27.46 -2.80
C ALA A 34 -27.71 -28.01 -3.01
N GLY A 35 -27.88 -28.98 -3.90
CA GLY A 35 -29.15 -29.69 -4.08
C GLY A 35 -30.31 -28.77 -4.44
N ARG A 36 -31.51 -29.02 -3.89
CA ARG A 36 -32.73 -28.25 -4.21
C ARG A 36 -32.61 -26.78 -3.76
N GLN A 37 -32.71 -25.83 -4.70
CA GLN A 37 -32.63 -24.39 -4.42
C GLN A 37 -33.76 -23.61 -5.10
N SER A 38 -34.37 -22.67 -4.37
CA SER A 38 -35.42 -21.77 -4.85
C SER A 38 -35.60 -20.59 -3.89
N GLY A 39 -36.44 -19.62 -4.26
CA GLY A 39 -36.65 -18.38 -3.49
C GLY A 39 -35.83 -17.22 -4.04
N THR A 40 -35.10 -16.52 -3.18
CA THR A 40 -34.26 -15.38 -3.57
C THR A 40 -32.88 -15.47 -2.94
N TRP A 41 -31.86 -15.34 -3.76
CA TRP A 41 -30.47 -15.07 -3.37
C TRP A 41 -30.23 -13.56 -3.46
N ASP A 42 -29.80 -12.96 -2.35
CA ASP A 42 -29.68 -11.52 -2.18
C ASP A 42 -28.25 -11.09 -1.77
N LEU A 43 -28.02 -9.78 -1.68
CA LEU A 43 -26.71 -9.24 -1.30
C LEU A 43 -26.30 -9.54 0.14
N ALA A 44 -27.21 -9.99 1.02
CA ALA A 44 -26.89 -10.33 2.40
C ALA A 44 -26.38 -11.78 2.54
N GLY A 45 -26.81 -12.69 1.67
CA GLY A 45 -26.24 -14.04 1.56
C GLY A 45 -25.04 -14.17 0.61
N SER A 46 -24.73 -13.12 -0.16
CA SER A 46 -23.62 -13.08 -1.13
C SER A 46 -22.24 -13.10 -0.45
N PRO A 47 -21.25 -13.87 -0.93
CA PRO A 47 -21.34 -14.79 -2.08
C PRO A 47 -22.02 -16.11 -1.71
N TYR A 48 -22.77 -16.68 -2.63
CA TYR A 48 -23.31 -18.03 -2.51
C TYR A 48 -22.25 -19.05 -2.90
N LEU A 49 -21.97 -20.04 -2.05
CA LEU A 49 -20.94 -21.05 -2.29
C LEU A 49 -21.60 -22.37 -2.71
N VAL A 50 -21.56 -22.68 -3.99
CA VAL A 50 -22.00 -23.95 -4.57
C VAL A 50 -21.01 -25.06 -4.18
N THR A 51 -21.42 -25.91 -3.23
CA THR A 51 -20.60 -26.99 -2.64
C THR A 51 -20.92 -28.40 -3.17
N ASP A 52 -22.02 -28.52 -3.92
CA ASP A 52 -22.42 -29.66 -4.75
C ASP A 52 -23.38 -29.12 -5.83
N ASP A 53 -23.79 -29.93 -6.82
CA ASP A 53 -24.72 -29.53 -7.88
C ASP A 53 -25.99 -28.84 -7.32
N VAL A 54 -26.20 -27.58 -7.71
CA VAL A 54 -27.42 -26.84 -7.37
C VAL A 54 -28.50 -27.16 -8.40
N ASN A 55 -29.70 -27.47 -7.93
CA ASN A 55 -30.83 -27.92 -8.73
C ASN A 55 -32.06 -27.04 -8.44
N VAL A 56 -32.40 -26.13 -9.36
CA VAL A 56 -33.66 -25.35 -9.29
C VAL A 56 -34.79 -26.21 -9.84
N PRO A 57 -35.94 -26.44 -9.18
CA PRO A 57 -37.00 -27.34 -9.70
C PRO A 57 -38.18 -26.67 -10.46
N GLN A 58 -38.97 -27.48 -11.19
CA GLN A 58 -40.16 -27.03 -11.93
C GLN A 58 -41.22 -26.49 -11.00
N GLY A 59 -41.91 -25.44 -11.45
CA GLY A 59 -42.86 -24.69 -10.61
C GLY A 59 -42.18 -23.86 -9.52
N GLU A 60 -40.90 -24.07 -9.23
CA GLU A 60 -40.10 -23.20 -8.38
C GLU A 60 -39.33 -22.18 -9.22
N THR A 61 -38.95 -21.08 -8.57
CA THR A 61 -38.15 -20.01 -9.14
C THR A 61 -37.02 -19.69 -8.19
N LEU A 62 -35.80 -19.54 -8.73
CA LEU A 62 -34.68 -18.94 -8.02
C LEU A 62 -34.44 -17.54 -8.61
N VAL A 63 -34.55 -16.51 -7.78
CA VAL A 63 -34.19 -15.14 -8.14
C VAL A 63 -32.79 -14.85 -7.61
N ILE A 64 -31.91 -14.31 -8.43
CA ILE A 64 -30.58 -13.83 -8.00
C ILE A 64 -30.57 -12.31 -8.22
N GLN A 65 -30.37 -11.56 -7.14
CA GLN A 65 -30.38 -10.09 -7.18
C GLN A 65 -29.10 -9.51 -7.80
N ALA A 66 -29.19 -8.27 -8.28
CA ALA A 66 -28.05 -7.52 -8.79
C ALA A 66 -26.88 -7.44 -7.78
N GLY A 67 -25.65 -7.53 -8.27
CA GLY A 67 -24.42 -7.54 -7.46
C GLY A 67 -24.14 -8.84 -6.68
N VAL A 68 -25.02 -9.85 -6.75
CA VAL A 68 -24.77 -11.14 -6.08
C VAL A 68 -23.68 -11.93 -6.80
N VAL A 69 -22.79 -12.54 -6.00
CA VAL A 69 -21.72 -13.41 -6.47
C VAL A 69 -22.08 -14.87 -6.13
N VAL A 70 -21.83 -15.78 -7.07
CA VAL A 70 -22.03 -17.22 -6.95
C VAL A 70 -20.70 -17.91 -7.27
N LYS A 71 -20.21 -18.72 -6.34
CA LYS A 71 -18.89 -19.36 -6.39
C LYS A 71 -19.00 -20.87 -6.34
N PHE A 72 -18.29 -21.57 -7.21
CA PHE A 72 -18.35 -23.03 -7.31
C PHE A 72 -17.09 -23.69 -6.73
N ALA A 73 -17.26 -24.53 -5.71
CA ALA A 73 -16.18 -25.14 -4.92
C ALA A 73 -15.53 -26.36 -5.59
N GLY A 74 -15.86 -26.65 -6.83
CA GLY A 74 -15.39 -27.80 -7.61
C GLY A 74 -16.21 -27.95 -8.89
N ALA A 75 -16.04 -29.08 -9.57
CA ALA A 75 -16.68 -29.45 -10.84
C ALA A 75 -18.20 -29.72 -10.71
N PHE A 76 -18.93 -28.69 -10.26
CA PHE A 76 -20.37 -28.66 -10.07
C PHE A 76 -21.02 -27.71 -11.08
N SER A 77 -22.33 -27.83 -11.23
CA SER A 77 -23.15 -27.03 -12.12
C SER A 77 -24.34 -26.41 -11.40
N LEU A 78 -24.92 -25.37 -12.00
CA LEU A 78 -26.22 -24.84 -11.61
C LEU A 78 -27.26 -25.38 -12.59
N LYS A 79 -27.86 -26.51 -12.22
CA LYS A 79 -28.89 -27.24 -12.96
C LYS A 79 -30.24 -26.54 -12.80
N VAL A 80 -30.52 -25.62 -13.71
CA VAL A 80 -31.81 -24.95 -13.82
C VAL A 80 -32.81 -25.92 -14.43
N HIS A 81 -33.40 -26.74 -13.56
CA HIS A 81 -34.62 -27.45 -13.84
C HIS A 81 -35.87 -26.67 -13.37
N GLY A 82 -35.83 -25.32 -13.35
CA GLY A 82 -36.93 -24.44 -12.96
C GLY A 82 -36.79 -23.09 -13.64
N VAL A 83 -37.30 -22.01 -13.04
CA VAL A 83 -37.03 -20.65 -13.52
C VAL A 83 -35.84 -20.05 -12.76
N LEU A 84 -34.82 -19.57 -13.48
CA LEU A 84 -33.74 -18.75 -12.91
C LEU A 84 -33.86 -17.30 -13.37
N LEU A 85 -34.06 -16.35 -12.45
CA LEU A 85 -34.09 -14.91 -12.72
C LEU A 85 -32.84 -14.23 -12.16
N ALA A 86 -31.76 -14.23 -12.94
CA ALA A 86 -30.50 -13.54 -12.64
C ALA A 86 -30.43 -12.23 -13.46
N ASN A 87 -31.09 -11.18 -12.98
CA ASN A 87 -31.14 -9.88 -13.65
C ASN A 87 -30.34 -8.82 -12.85
N GLY A 88 -29.06 -8.67 -13.18
CA GLY A 88 -28.18 -7.63 -12.65
C GLY A 88 -28.35 -6.28 -13.35
N THR A 89 -27.41 -5.36 -13.09
CA THR A 89 -27.32 -4.07 -13.81
C THR A 89 -25.90 -3.85 -14.35
N ALA A 90 -25.72 -2.83 -15.19
CA ALA A 90 -24.40 -2.46 -15.71
C ALA A 90 -23.41 -2.02 -14.59
N ALA A 91 -23.91 -1.57 -13.44
CA ALA A 91 -23.10 -1.25 -12.26
C ALA A 91 -22.95 -2.45 -11.31
N ASP A 92 -24.07 -3.15 -11.06
CA ASP A 92 -24.18 -4.24 -10.10
C ASP A 92 -24.43 -5.57 -10.84
N ARG A 93 -23.38 -6.06 -11.51
CA ARG A 93 -23.45 -7.34 -12.26
C ARG A 93 -23.53 -8.54 -11.32
N ILE A 94 -24.22 -9.58 -11.78
CA ILE A 94 -24.23 -10.89 -11.10
C ILE A 94 -23.02 -11.68 -11.60
N VAL A 95 -22.28 -12.35 -10.71
CA VAL A 95 -21.04 -13.06 -11.10
C VAL A 95 -21.13 -14.53 -10.77
N PHE A 96 -20.92 -15.41 -11.76
CA PHE A 96 -20.79 -16.86 -11.60
C PHE A 96 -19.33 -17.24 -11.88
N THR A 97 -18.62 -17.77 -10.88
CA THR A 97 -17.16 -17.94 -10.97
C THR A 97 -16.62 -19.08 -10.10
N SER A 98 -15.34 -19.41 -10.26
CA SER A 98 -14.61 -20.37 -9.43
C SER A 98 -14.60 -19.94 -7.95
N ALA A 99 -14.65 -20.90 -7.01
CA ALA A 99 -14.38 -20.62 -5.61
C ALA A 99 -12.97 -20.03 -5.37
N PHE A 100 -12.06 -20.22 -6.31
CA PHE A 100 -10.69 -19.70 -6.29
C PHE A 100 -10.52 -18.33 -6.97
N ASP A 101 -11.55 -17.80 -7.64
CA ASP A 101 -11.53 -16.45 -8.23
C ASP A 101 -11.63 -15.39 -7.14
N ASN A 102 -10.50 -14.82 -6.74
CA ASN A 102 -10.44 -13.80 -5.70
C ASN A 102 -10.76 -12.38 -6.20
N GLU A 103 -11.20 -12.20 -7.46
CA GLU A 103 -11.58 -10.88 -7.99
C GLU A 103 -12.97 -10.44 -7.51
N PHE A 104 -13.91 -11.39 -7.37
CA PHE A 104 -15.30 -11.16 -6.99
C PHE A 104 -15.68 -11.99 -5.76
N GLY A 105 -15.94 -11.36 -4.60
CA GLY A 105 -16.42 -12.04 -3.37
C GLY A 105 -15.41 -13.01 -2.72
N TRP A 106 -15.76 -13.56 -1.54
CA TRP A 106 -14.86 -14.40 -0.72
C TRP A 106 -15.61 -15.66 -0.19
N SER A 107 -15.15 -16.84 -0.62
CA SER A 107 -15.74 -18.19 -0.56
C SER A 107 -15.49 -19.04 0.70
N GLY A 108 -14.73 -18.58 1.70
CA GLY A 108 -14.18 -19.46 2.76
C GLY A 108 -13.01 -20.37 2.31
N VAL A 109 -12.96 -20.68 1.01
CA VAL A 109 -11.82 -21.14 0.16
C VAL A 109 -10.50 -20.34 0.24
N ALA A 110 -9.76 -20.31 1.35
CA ALA A 110 -8.50 -19.54 1.49
C ALA A 110 -7.37 -20.14 0.61
N SER A 111 -7.46 -19.89 -0.70
CA SER A 111 -6.75 -20.65 -1.72
C SER A 111 -5.33 -20.14 -2.00
N ARG A 112 -4.39 -21.08 -2.10
CA ARG A 112 -3.05 -20.91 -2.71
C ARG A 112 -3.02 -21.37 -4.18
N ARG A 113 -4.16 -21.28 -4.87
CA ARG A 113 -4.34 -21.68 -6.27
C ARG A 113 -5.13 -20.58 -6.99
N LEU A 114 -4.61 -20.13 -8.13
CA LEU A 114 -5.35 -19.30 -9.08
C LEU A 114 -6.60 -20.03 -9.60
N PRO A 115 -7.67 -19.31 -9.96
CA PRO A 115 -8.77 -19.92 -10.69
C PRO A 115 -8.29 -20.38 -12.08
N THR A 116 -8.83 -21.49 -12.57
CA THR A 116 -8.52 -22.04 -13.90
C THR A 116 -9.78 -22.45 -14.65
N ILE A 117 -9.70 -22.51 -15.97
CA ILE A 117 -10.75 -23.11 -16.81
C ILE A 117 -11.12 -24.52 -16.30
N ARG A 118 -12.40 -24.89 -16.39
CA ARG A 118 -12.99 -26.11 -15.79
C ARG A 118 -12.92 -26.22 -14.26
N ASP A 119 -12.74 -25.13 -13.51
CA ASP A 119 -12.87 -25.18 -12.04
C ASP A 119 -14.27 -25.58 -11.59
N TRP A 120 -15.27 -25.25 -12.41
CA TRP A 120 -16.66 -25.69 -12.31
C TRP A 120 -17.21 -26.02 -13.69
N LEU A 121 -18.38 -26.66 -13.77
CA LEU A 121 -18.93 -27.13 -15.05
C LEU A 121 -19.59 -25.98 -15.81
N GLY A 122 -20.69 -25.43 -15.29
CA GLY A 122 -21.43 -24.37 -15.96
C GLY A 122 -22.86 -24.16 -15.46
N LEU A 123 -23.58 -23.29 -16.16
CA LEU A 123 -25.02 -23.08 -15.96
C LEU A 123 -25.78 -23.97 -16.95
N GLU A 124 -26.51 -24.96 -16.44
CA GLU A 124 -27.18 -25.99 -17.24
C GLU A 124 -28.71 -25.89 -17.14
N PHE A 125 -29.40 -25.59 -18.23
CA PHE A 125 -30.87 -25.43 -18.27
C PHE A 125 -31.51 -26.63 -18.97
N PHE A 126 -32.60 -27.20 -18.44
CA PHE A 126 -33.17 -28.49 -18.92
C PHE A 126 -34.71 -28.49 -19.10
N GLY A 127 -35.28 -29.12 -20.16
CA GLY A 127 -36.66 -29.65 -20.10
C GLY A 127 -37.54 -29.68 -21.36
N GLU A 128 -38.86 -29.62 -21.17
CA GLU A 128 -39.90 -29.34 -22.20
C GLU A 128 -41.09 -28.55 -21.56
N GLY A 129 -41.25 -27.23 -21.80
CA GLY A 129 -42.38 -26.49 -21.22
C GLY A 129 -42.27 -24.97 -21.02
N GLN A 130 -41.52 -24.47 -20.03
CA GLN A 130 -41.57 -23.06 -19.57
C GLN A 130 -40.55 -22.10 -20.26
N PRO A 131 -40.83 -20.76 -20.35
CA PRO A 131 -39.97 -19.74 -20.96
C PRO A 131 -39.50 -18.64 -19.98
N GLY A 132 -39.27 -18.99 -18.72
CA GLY A 132 -39.14 -18.00 -17.62
C GLY A 132 -37.74 -17.49 -17.38
N SER A 133 -36.71 -18.30 -17.62
CA SER A 133 -35.35 -18.00 -17.17
C SER A 133 -34.73 -16.80 -17.90
N GLN A 134 -34.02 -15.95 -17.14
CA GLN A 134 -33.40 -14.72 -17.62
C GLN A 134 -32.03 -14.54 -16.96
N LEU A 135 -31.03 -14.20 -17.77
CA LEU A 135 -29.70 -13.82 -17.33
C LEU A 135 -29.36 -12.50 -18.00
N SER A 136 -29.44 -11.39 -17.26
CA SER A 136 -29.18 -10.04 -17.76
C SER A 136 -28.04 -9.40 -16.97
N PHE A 137 -27.04 -8.84 -17.65
CA PHE A 137 -25.86 -8.23 -17.00
C PHE A 137 -25.13 -9.17 -16.02
N CYS A 138 -24.92 -10.43 -16.42
CA CYS A 138 -24.09 -11.37 -15.66
C CYS A 138 -22.66 -11.44 -16.21
N VAL A 139 -21.74 -11.89 -15.36
CA VAL A 139 -20.36 -12.28 -15.70
C VAL A 139 -20.22 -13.77 -15.41
N ILE A 140 -19.67 -14.56 -16.33
CA ILE A 140 -19.46 -16.01 -16.18
C ILE A 140 -18.00 -16.33 -16.48
N ARG A 141 -17.29 -16.99 -15.55
CA ARG A 141 -15.83 -17.23 -15.64
C ARG A 141 -15.38 -18.56 -15.08
N TYR A 142 -14.24 -19.07 -15.54
CA TYR A 142 -13.54 -20.25 -15.00
C TYR A 142 -14.35 -21.55 -15.03
N SER A 143 -15.38 -21.60 -15.88
CA SER A 143 -16.19 -22.79 -16.13
C SER A 143 -15.55 -23.67 -17.21
N ASP A 144 -16.04 -24.91 -17.34
CA ASP A 144 -15.88 -25.71 -18.55
C ASP A 144 -16.70 -25.10 -19.70
N HIS A 145 -17.98 -24.84 -19.44
CA HIS A 145 -18.92 -24.25 -20.41
C HIS A 145 -19.76 -23.14 -19.75
N ALA A 146 -19.85 -21.96 -20.36
CA ALA A 146 -20.50 -20.82 -19.71
C ALA A 146 -22.02 -21.04 -19.53
N VAL A 147 -22.71 -21.45 -20.59
CA VAL A 147 -24.13 -21.86 -20.54
C VAL A 147 -24.38 -23.03 -21.49
N ILE A 148 -25.09 -24.04 -20.98
CA ILE A 148 -25.72 -25.11 -21.78
C ILE A 148 -27.23 -25.03 -21.60
N ALA A 149 -27.99 -25.02 -22.70
CA ALA A 149 -29.43 -25.27 -22.69
C ALA A 149 -29.72 -26.61 -23.39
N LYS A 150 -30.21 -27.58 -22.61
CA LYS A 150 -30.68 -28.90 -23.06
C LYS A 150 -32.19 -28.87 -23.16
N ASN A 151 -32.69 -28.43 -24.32
CA ASN A 151 -34.10 -28.16 -24.57
C ASN A 151 -34.70 -27.15 -23.57
N ALA A 152 -34.00 -26.08 -23.17
CA ALA A 152 -34.50 -25.07 -22.22
C ALA A 152 -34.48 -23.64 -22.79
N GLN A 153 -35.25 -22.67 -22.27
CA GLN A 153 -35.48 -21.31 -22.85
C GLN A 153 -34.86 -20.08 -22.11
N PRO A 154 -33.68 -20.10 -21.46
CA PRO A 154 -33.11 -18.85 -20.94
C PRO A 154 -32.96 -17.74 -22.00
N ALA A 155 -33.44 -16.55 -21.66
CA ALA A 155 -33.09 -15.31 -22.35
C ALA A 155 -31.79 -14.76 -21.76
N LEU A 156 -30.72 -14.78 -22.55
CA LEU A 156 -29.37 -14.38 -22.14
C LEU A 156 -29.09 -12.98 -22.71
N LYS A 157 -28.69 -12.02 -21.89
CA LYS A 157 -28.51 -10.61 -22.30
C LYS A 157 -27.36 -9.91 -21.61
N ASN A 158 -26.65 -9.05 -22.34
CA ASN A 158 -25.54 -8.25 -21.83
C ASN A 158 -24.55 -9.08 -20.98
N LEU A 159 -24.30 -10.32 -21.40
CA LEU A 159 -23.43 -11.25 -20.69
C LEU A 159 -21.97 -10.99 -21.04
N ILE A 160 -21.10 -10.99 -20.03
CA ILE A 160 -19.65 -11.10 -20.22
C ILE A 160 -19.25 -12.53 -19.89
N ILE A 161 -18.57 -13.19 -20.82
CA ILE A 161 -17.98 -14.52 -20.64
C ILE A 161 -16.48 -14.35 -20.84
N THR A 162 -15.68 -14.80 -19.88
CA THR A 162 -14.21 -14.71 -19.97
C THR A 162 -13.54 -15.80 -19.14
N ASP A 163 -12.39 -16.30 -19.55
CA ASP A 163 -11.65 -17.35 -18.86
C ASP A 163 -12.41 -18.70 -18.77
N CYS A 164 -13.11 -19.13 -19.82
CA CYS A 164 -13.82 -20.43 -19.88
C CYS A 164 -13.16 -21.39 -20.91
N ASP A 165 -13.35 -22.71 -20.78
CA ASP A 165 -12.70 -23.70 -21.68
C ASP A 165 -13.31 -23.76 -23.09
N VAL A 166 -14.63 -23.62 -23.22
CA VAL A 166 -15.34 -23.68 -24.52
C VAL A 166 -15.67 -22.27 -25.05
N ASP A 167 -15.25 -21.95 -26.27
CA ASP A 167 -15.47 -20.66 -26.97
C ASP A 167 -16.93 -20.43 -27.43
N ARG A 168 -17.90 -21.18 -26.89
CA ARG A 168 -19.27 -21.33 -27.42
C ARG A 168 -20.29 -21.63 -26.32
N LEU A 169 -21.51 -21.13 -26.51
CA LEU A 169 -22.68 -21.63 -25.81
C LEU A 169 -23.28 -22.83 -26.55
N LEU A 170 -23.76 -23.84 -25.82
CA LEU A 170 -24.43 -25.00 -26.40
C LEU A 170 -25.94 -24.91 -26.18
N ILE A 171 -26.66 -24.53 -27.21
CA ILE A 171 -28.07 -24.13 -27.18
C ILE A 171 -28.90 -25.13 -27.97
N ASN A 172 -29.56 -26.08 -27.29
CA ASN A 172 -30.41 -27.11 -27.90
C ASN A 172 -29.74 -27.86 -29.07
N GLY A 173 -28.47 -28.22 -28.91
CA GLY A 173 -27.67 -28.87 -29.97
C GLY A 173 -27.08 -27.93 -31.03
N ARG A 174 -27.28 -26.62 -30.90
CA ARG A 174 -26.63 -25.58 -31.72
C ARG A 174 -25.52 -24.90 -30.93
N GLU A 175 -24.31 -24.88 -31.48
CA GLU A 175 -23.22 -24.03 -31.00
C GLU A 175 -23.50 -22.56 -31.36
N VAL A 176 -23.21 -21.64 -30.43
CA VAL A 176 -23.20 -20.19 -30.69
C VAL A 176 -21.87 -19.62 -30.20
N PRO A 177 -21.02 -19.06 -31.08
CA PRO A 177 -19.69 -18.59 -30.70
C PRO A 177 -19.74 -17.37 -29.78
N VAL A 178 -18.73 -17.27 -28.93
CA VAL A 178 -18.54 -16.22 -27.93
C VAL A 178 -17.23 -15.48 -28.24
N LEU A 179 -17.17 -14.19 -27.94
CA LEU A 179 -15.93 -13.42 -27.95
C LEU A 179 -15.54 -13.13 -26.50
N ASP A 180 -14.39 -13.66 -26.07
CA ASP A 180 -13.94 -13.57 -24.68
C ASP A 180 -13.79 -12.11 -24.22
N GLY A 181 -14.37 -11.81 -23.06
CA GLY A 181 -14.39 -10.47 -22.46
C GLY A 181 -15.37 -9.47 -23.09
N ILE A 182 -16.20 -9.87 -24.06
CA ILE A 182 -17.15 -8.98 -24.76
C ILE A 182 -18.60 -9.22 -24.31
N GLU A 183 -19.38 -8.14 -24.25
CA GLU A 183 -20.80 -8.13 -23.83
C GLU A 183 -21.75 -8.58 -24.98
N SER A 184 -22.68 -9.53 -24.74
CA SER A 184 -23.58 -10.07 -25.80
C SER A 184 -24.90 -10.73 -25.32
N ASP A 185 -25.83 -10.94 -26.28
CA ASP A 185 -27.20 -11.49 -26.12
C ASP A 185 -27.39 -12.84 -26.87
N TYR A 186 -28.18 -13.78 -26.29
CA TYR A 186 -28.43 -15.13 -26.84
C TYR A 186 -29.83 -15.71 -26.42
N SER A 187 -30.36 -16.74 -27.11
CA SER A 187 -31.73 -17.26 -26.87
C SER A 187 -31.96 -18.75 -27.23
N THR A 188 -32.87 -19.44 -26.52
CA THR A 188 -33.02 -20.93 -26.54
C THR A 188 -34.52 -21.42 -26.48
N SER A 189 -34.91 -22.66 -26.08
CA SER A 189 -36.31 -23.20 -25.85
C SER A 189 -36.40 -24.58 -25.10
N ARG A 190 -37.15 -25.03 -24.05
CA ARG A 190 -38.11 -24.62 -22.95
C ARG A 190 -38.20 -25.70 -21.80
N GLU A 191 -38.26 -25.35 -20.50
CA GLU A 191 -38.13 -26.11 -19.18
C GLU A 191 -39.24 -27.19 -18.74
N THR A 192 -39.23 -28.33 -17.95
CA THR A 192 -38.48 -29.00 -16.77
C THR A 192 -39.18 -30.32 -16.18
N VAL A 193 -38.94 -31.18 -15.09
CA VAL A 193 -37.96 -31.58 -13.95
C VAL A 193 -38.06 -33.13 -13.51
N ALA A 194 -37.77 -33.78 -12.32
CA ALA A 194 -38.38 -33.85 -10.91
C ALA A 194 -37.63 -34.70 -9.79
N ALA A 195 -37.89 -34.48 -8.45
CA ALA A 195 -37.41 -35.29 -7.27
C ALA A 195 -38.12 -35.01 -5.88
N PRO A 196 -38.11 -35.94 -4.87
CA PRO A 196 -38.07 -35.64 -3.40
C PRO A 196 -37.36 -36.71 -2.49
N ALA A 197 -37.68 -36.87 -1.17
CA ALA A 197 -36.86 -36.50 0.02
C ALA A 197 -37.22 -37.28 1.34
N GLY A 198 -36.42 -37.25 2.45
CA GLY A 198 -36.77 -37.85 3.78
C GLY A 198 -35.64 -37.97 4.88
N SER A 199 -35.98 -38.10 6.19
CA SER A 199 -35.06 -38.12 7.39
C SER A 199 -35.76 -38.70 8.68
N PRO A 200 -35.32 -38.55 9.97
CA PRO A 200 -34.05 -38.87 10.68
C PRO A 200 -34.17 -39.94 11.86
N PRO A 201 -33.92 -39.69 13.19
CA PRO A 201 -32.71 -40.04 14.00
C PRO A 201 -32.94 -41.01 15.22
N ARG A 202 -31.90 -41.24 16.08
CA ARG A 202 -31.92 -41.54 17.58
C ARG A 202 -30.49 -41.79 18.17
N GLU A 203 -30.07 -41.36 19.38
CA GLU A 203 -30.39 -41.73 20.81
C GLU A 203 -29.96 -43.19 21.20
N GLU A 204 -29.26 -43.57 22.29
CA GLU A 204 -28.42 -42.98 23.40
C GLU A 204 -27.63 -44.16 24.12
N ALA A 205 -26.85 -44.20 25.23
CA ALA A 205 -26.31 -43.36 26.35
C ALA A 205 -25.18 -44.10 27.19
N HIS A 206 -24.71 -43.53 28.34
CA HIS A 206 -24.14 -44.16 29.59
C HIS A 206 -22.61 -44.20 29.96
N MET A 207 -22.36 -44.29 31.30
CA MET A 207 -21.11 -44.24 32.13
C MET A 207 -21.05 -45.52 33.07
N PRO A 208 -20.46 -45.63 34.31
CA PRO A 208 -19.48 -44.83 35.12
C PRO A 208 -18.43 -45.61 36.04
N LEU A 209 -17.50 -44.86 36.71
CA LEU A 209 -16.85 -45.09 38.06
C LEU A 209 -15.93 -46.34 38.31
N ALA A 210 -15.10 -46.51 39.38
CA ALA A 210 -14.83 -45.81 40.67
C ALA A 210 -13.42 -46.08 41.33
N GLU A 211 -13.05 -45.30 42.38
CA GLU A 211 -12.21 -45.62 43.61
C GLU A 211 -10.71 -46.11 43.55
N GLU A 212 -9.85 -46.12 44.61
CA GLU A 212 -9.55 -45.24 45.79
C GLU A 212 -8.28 -45.75 46.59
N LYS A 213 -7.52 -44.88 47.35
CA LYS A 213 -6.91 -45.06 48.73
C LYS A 213 -5.42 -44.66 49.02
N ASN A 214 -5.24 -43.89 50.12
CA ASN A 214 -4.21 -43.79 51.22
C ASN A 214 -2.72 -44.19 51.03
N GLY A 215 -1.68 -43.65 51.72
CA GLY A 215 -1.53 -42.70 52.86
C GLY A 215 -0.36 -41.67 52.65
N GLY A 216 0.48 -41.18 53.60
CA GLY A 216 0.76 -41.40 55.05
C GLY A 216 1.57 -40.21 55.68
N GLU A 217 2.33 -40.37 56.80
CA GLU A 217 2.77 -39.22 57.68
C GLU A 217 4.24 -39.19 58.24
N THR A 218 4.85 -37.96 58.33
CA THR A 218 5.74 -37.40 59.42
C THR A 218 7.18 -37.94 59.69
N VAL A 219 8.21 -37.26 60.29
CA VAL A 219 8.54 -35.84 60.67
C VAL A 219 10.06 -35.66 61.08
N ALA A 220 10.65 -34.45 60.87
CA ALA A 220 11.85 -33.81 61.52
C ALA A 220 13.27 -34.45 61.47
N ALA A 221 14.39 -33.80 61.86
CA ALA A 221 14.91 -32.40 61.73
C ALA A 221 16.31 -32.24 62.40
N SER A 222 17.19 -31.33 61.94
CA SER A 222 18.40 -30.73 62.61
C SER A 222 19.36 -30.14 61.55
N ALA A 223 20.26 -29.15 61.75
CA ALA A 223 20.31 -27.91 62.54
C ALA A 223 21.53 -27.08 62.02
N LEU A 224 21.52 -25.74 62.13
CA LEU A 224 22.59 -24.86 61.58
C LEU A 224 22.91 -23.65 62.47
N THR A 225 24.14 -23.11 62.31
CA THR A 225 24.61 -21.85 62.91
C THR A 225 23.99 -20.64 62.18
N ALA A 226 23.61 -19.60 62.92
CA ALA A 226 22.71 -18.56 62.41
C ALA A 226 23.36 -17.17 62.25
N GLU A 227 23.71 -16.82 61.02
CA GLU A 227 23.84 -15.44 60.56
C GLU A 227 22.44 -14.82 60.30
N ALA A 228 22.34 -13.52 60.02
CA ALA A 228 21.03 -12.91 59.75
C ALA A 228 20.54 -13.25 58.33
N THR A 229 19.22 -13.32 58.15
CA THR A 229 18.59 -13.54 56.83
C THR A 229 17.52 -12.47 56.61
N VAL A 230 17.56 -11.80 55.46
CA VAL A 230 16.47 -10.93 55.01
C VAL A 230 15.69 -11.65 53.92
N LEU A 231 14.39 -11.81 54.12
CA LEU A 231 13.50 -12.41 53.14
C LEU A 231 12.24 -11.56 52.96
N GLY A 232 11.52 -11.78 51.87
CA GLY A 232 10.34 -10.97 51.61
C GLY A 232 9.75 -11.13 50.23
N PHE A 233 8.91 -10.17 49.86
CA PHE A 233 8.34 -10.05 48.53
C PHE A 233 8.47 -8.63 47.98
N VAL A 234 8.79 -8.50 46.70
CA VAL A 234 8.66 -7.25 45.95
C VAL A 234 7.33 -7.27 45.20
N SER A 235 6.55 -6.19 45.29
CA SER A 235 5.24 -6.08 44.65
C SER A 235 5.02 -4.76 43.93
N ASP A 236 4.03 -4.75 43.05
CA ASP A 236 3.49 -3.57 42.41
C ASP A 236 2.54 -2.82 43.38
N VAL A 237 2.75 -1.52 43.60
CA VAL A 237 1.94 -0.73 44.54
C VAL A 237 0.52 -0.36 44.04
N GLU A 238 0.19 -0.56 42.76
CA GLU A 238 -1.16 -0.34 42.22
C GLU A 238 -1.92 -1.64 41.91
N THR A 239 -1.26 -2.64 41.34
CA THR A 239 -1.90 -3.92 40.95
C THR A 239 -1.78 -4.99 42.02
N GLY A 240 -0.84 -4.85 42.96
CA GLY A 240 -0.49 -5.91 43.91
C GLY A 240 0.24 -7.10 43.29
N GLU A 241 0.49 -7.10 41.97
CA GLU A 241 1.26 -8.17 41.30
C GLU A 241 2.64 -8.29 41.93
N ARG A 242 3.11 -9.52 42.08
CA ARG A 242 4.48 -9.78 42.52
C ARG A 242 5.45 -9.48 41.37
N LEU A 243 6.60 -8.89 41.69
CA LEU A 243 7.57 -8.42 40.70
C LEU A 243 8.79 -9.36 40.63
N PRO A 244 8.84 -10.32 39.70
CA PRO A 244 10.01 -11.18 39.48
C PRO A 244 11.12 -10.41 38.74
N GLY A 245 12.37 -10.56 39.15
CA GLY A 245 13.49 -9.85 38.51
C GLY A 245 13.82 -8.46 39.11
N ALA A 246 13.19 -8.07 40.21
CA ALA A 246 13.54 -6.86 40.95
C ALA A 246 14.88 -7.06 41.68
N ASN A 247 15.83 -6.15 41.46
CA ASN A 247 17.14 -6.16 42.07
C ASN A 247 17.10 -5.50 43.45
N LEU A 248 17.54 -6.21 44.48
CA LEU A 248 17.65 -5.75 45.86
C LEU A 248 19.12 -5.69 46.29
N GLU A 249 19.47 -4.61 47.00
CA GLU A 249 20.84 -4.25 47.36
C GLU A 249 20.87 -3.79 48.83
N LEU A 250 21.62 -4.49 49.67
CA LEU A 250 21.91 -4.14 51.06
C LEU A 250 23.19 -3.31 51.12
N ILE A 251 23.02 -2.03 51.47
CA ILE A 251 24.12 -1.08 51.65
C ILE A 251 24.36 -0.92 53.16
N PRO A 252 25.46 -1.44 53.74
CA PRO A 252 25.74 -1.31 55.16
C PRO A 252 26.03 0.16 55.53
N GLU A 253 25.41 0.63 56.60
CA GLU A 253 25.63 1.99 57.11
C GLU A 253 26.78 1.99 58.13
N GLY A 254 27.87 2.70 57.83
CA GLY A 254 29.02 2.87 58.73
C GLY A 254 30.04 1.71 58.78
N ILE A 255 29.78 0.59 58.10
CA ILE A 255 30.73 -0.55 58.00
C ILE A 255 31.36 -0.58 56.61
N ALA A 256 32.69 -0.69 56.55
CA ALA A 256 33.43 -0.87 55.30
C ALA A 256 33.27 -2.33 54.78
N GLY A 257 32.15 -2.61 54.13
CA GLY A 257 31.81 -3.91 53.54
C GLY A 257 31.34 -3.79 52.09
N GLN A 258 31.44 -4.90 51.35
CA GLN A 258 30.92 -4.99 49.99
C GLN A 258 29.39 -5.12 50.03
N ALA A 259 28.66 -4.40 49.16
CA ALA A 259 27.20 -4.49 49.12
C ALA A 259 26.76 -5.90 48.68
N THR A 260 25.91 -6.55 49.46
CA THR A 260 25.29 -7.83 49.12
C THR A 260 23.91 -7.61 48.54
N GLY A 261 23.48 -8.49 47.64
CA GLY A 261 22.23 -8.30 46.93
C GLY A 261 21.67 -9.58 46.34
N THR A 262 20.41 -9.53 45.91
CA THR A 262 19.71 -10.64 45.27
C THR A 262 18.70 -10.11 44.25
N VAL A 263 18.16 -11.00 43.44
CA VAL A 263 17.12 -10.69 42.46
C VAL A 263 15.89 -11.53 42.78
N SER A 264 14.71 -10.90 42.80
CA SER A 264 13.47 -11.59 43.17
C SER A 264 13.12 -12.75 42.23
N GLY A 265 12.62 -13.83 42.83
CA GLY A 265 12.18 -15.07 42.19
C GLY A 265 10.86 -14.95 41.43
N PRO A 266 10.37 -16.07 40.85
CA PRO A 266 9.22 -16.08 39.93
C PRO A 266 7.89 -15.54 40.50
N ASN A 267 7.74 -15.52 41.81
CA ASN A 267 6.58 -15.03 42.56
C ASN A 267 6.92 -13.74 43.34
N GLY A 268 7.95 -12.99 42.90
CA GLY A 268 8.48 -11.79 43.54
C GLY A 268 9.11 -12.01 44.92
N GLU A 269 9.25 -13.25 45.36
CA GLU A 269 9.94 -13.64 46.58
C GLU A 269 11.42 -13.25 46.50
N PHE A 270 12.03 -12.88 47.62
CA PHE A 270 13.48 -12.71 47.69
C PHE A 270 14.03 -13.23 49.02
N GLU A 271 15.29 -13.64 48.99
CA GLU A 271 16.02 -14.15 50.14
C GLU A 271 17.49 -13.73 50.02
N ILE A 272 18.03 -13.19 51.10
CA ILE A 272 19.42 -12.76 51.26
C ILE A 272 19.89 -13.37 52.57
N LYS A 273 20.74 -14.39 52.46
CA LYS A 273 21.31 -15.14 53.59
C LYS A 273 22.64 -14.54 54.02
N ASP A 274 23.19 -15.10 55.09
CA ASP A 274 24.58 -14.92 55.48
C ASP A 274 24.92 -13.44 55.72
N VAL A 275 23.92 -12.68 56.21
CA VAL A 275 24.03 -11.24 56.44
C VAL A 275 24.62 -11.00 57.83
N ILE A 276 25.70 -10.23 57.89
CA ILE A 276 26.35 -9.82 59.13
C ILE A 276 25.39 -8.89 59.90
N ALA A 277 25.37 -9.01 61.23
CA ALA A 277 24.56 -8.13 62.07
C ALA A 277 25.02 -6.67 61.97
N GLY A 278 24.08 -5.74 61.77
CA GLY A 278 24.36 -4.33 61.49
C GLY A 278 23.12 -3.54 61.06
N VAL A 279 23.35 -2.30 60.64
CA VAL A 279 22.30 -1.40 60.12
C VAL A 279 22.49 -1.23 58.62
N TYR A 280 21.42 -1.39 57.85
CA TYR A 280 21.46 -1.37 56.39
C TYR A 280 20.43 -0.40 55.80
N THR A 281 20.81 0.31 54.75
CA THR A 281 19.85 0.81 53.78
C THR A 281 19.61 -0.28 52.74
N ILE A 282 18.38 -0.78 52.67
CA ILE A 282 17.95 -1.72 51.63
C ILE A 282 17.38 -0.92 50.46
N THR A 283 17.93 -1.08 49.27
CA THR A 283 17.36 -0.48 48.07
C THR A 283 16.80 -1.54 47.13
N ALA A 284 15.62 -1.29 46.59
CA ALA A 284 14.95 -2.14 45.61
C ALA A 284 14.70 -1.36 44.32
N SER A 285 15.04 -1.98 43.20
CA SER A 285 14.98 -1.37 41.88
C SER A 285 14.51 -2.39 40.85
N TYR A 286 13.61 -1.98 39.95
CA TYR A 286 13.10 -2.82 38.88
C TYR A 286 12.86 -1.97 37.63
N LEU A 287 13.01 -2.55 36.44
CA LEU A 287 12.94 -1.77 35.19
C LEU A 287 11.53 -1.21 34.99
N GLY A 288 11.43 0.11 34.77
CA GLY A 288 10.15 0.83 34.72
C GLY A 288 9.60 1.27 36.08
N TYR A 289 10.30 1.01 37.19
CA TYR A 289 9.86 1.39 38.54
C TYR A 289 10.80 2.40 39.20
N GLU A 290 10.25 3.23 40.09
CA GLU A 290 11.02 4.15 40.94
C GLU A 290 11.87 3.35 41.94
N LYS A 291 13.19 3.63 42.01
CA LYS A 291 14.10 2.97 42.97
C LYS A 291 13.71 3.37 44.39
N LYS A 292 13.23 2.40 45.18
CA LYS A 292 12.79 2.60 46.56
C LYS A 292 13.95 2.29 47.51
N ALA A 293 14.19 3.17 48.48
CA ALA A 293 15.12 2.93 49.58
C ALA A 293 14.36 2.77 50.90
N LEU A 294 14.80 1.81 51.71
CA LEU A 294 14.37 1.56 53.08
C LEU A 294 15.61 1.74 53.96
N PRO A 295 15.85 2.94 54.53
CA PRO A 295 17.00 3.20 55.38
C PRO A 295 16.81 2.59 56.79
N GLN A 296 17.89 2.50 57.55
CA GLN A 296 17.85 2.13 58.99
C GLN A 296 17.23 0.75 59.27
N VAL A 297 17.47 -0.24 58.40
CA VAL A 297 17.05 -1.63 58.64
C VAL A 297 18.08 -2.33 59.53
N GLU A 298 17.77 -2.39 60.83
CA GLU A 298 18.55 -3.15 61.82
C GLU A 298 18.36 -4.66 61.65
N LEU A 299 19.48 -5.39 61.70
CA LEU A 299 19.58 -6.86 61.66
C LEU A 299 20.48 -7.36 62.81
N SER A 300 19.96 -8.26 63.64
CA SER A 300 20.67 -8.88 64.77
C SER A 300 21.20 -10.28 64.40
N PRO A 301 22.18 -10.85 65.14
CA PRO A 301 22.66 -12.21 64.89
C PRO A 301 21.52 -13.24 64.95
N GLY A 302 21.45 -14.12 63.96
CA GLY A 302 20.38 -15.11 63.81
C GLY A 302 18.97 -14.54 63.54
N MET A 303 18.84 -13.24 63.22
CA MET A 303 17.55 -12.63 62.93
C MET A 303 17.06 -12.94 61.52
N THR A 304 15.87 -13.50 61.39
CA THR A 304 15.13 -13.53 60.11
C THR A 304 14.23 -12.31 60.02
N LYS A 305 14.53 -11.39 59.09
CA LYS A 305 13.77 -10.16 58.84
C LYS A 305 12.85 -10.35 57.62
N ALA A 306 11.54 -10.37 57.83
CA ALA A 306 10.55 -10.38 56.75
C ALA A 306 10.22 -8.95 56.30
N LEU A 307 10.13 -8.70 54.99
CA LEU A 307 9.79 -7.40 54.39
C LEU A 307 8.81 -7.54 53.21
N GLU A 308 7.87 -6.60 53.07
CA GLU A 308 7.18 -6.37 51.79
C GLU A 308 7.61 -5.03 51.19
N ILE A 309 8.04 -5.06 49.93
CA ILE A 309 8.63 -3.91 49.25
C ILE A 309 7.82 -3.58 47.99
N SER A 310 6.75 -2.81 48.17
CA SER A 310 5.93 -2.35 47.04
C SER A 310 6.59 -1.19 46.29
N LEU A 311 6.77 -1.32 44.98
CA LEU A 311 7.39 -0.33 44.08
C LEU A 311 6.33 0.43 43.24
N LEU A 312 6.64 1.69 42.92
CA LEU A 312 5.82 2.54 42.05
C LEU A 312 6.31 2.43 40.60
N HIS A 313 5.46 1.96 39.68
CA HIS A 313 5.76 1.90 38.25
C HIS A 313 5.66 3.31 37.65
N VAL A 314 6.75 3.76 37.02
CA VAL A 314 6.82 4.98 36.24
C VAL A 314 6.36 4.65 34.82
N GLY A 315 5.03 4.52 34.65
CA GLY A 315 4.40 3.86 33.48
C GLY A 315 4.60 4.49 32.10
N LEU A 316 5.41 5.54 31.99
CA LEU A 316 6.02 6.03 30.74
C LEU A 316 7.43 6.53 31.06
N GLN A 317 8.37 6.44 30.10
CA GLN A 317 9.32 7.55 29.98
C GLN A 317 8.48 8.81 29.72
N LEU A 318 8.38 9.70 30.69
CA LEU A 318 7.44 10.83 30.63
C LEU A 318 7.77 11.83 29.49
N ASN A 319 8.97 11.76 28.91
CA ASN A 319 9.41 12.64 27.84
C ASN A 319 10.61 12.00 27.06
N PRO A 320 10.37 10.98 26.21
CA PRO A 320 11.43 10.24 25.50
C PRO A 320 12.16 11.11 24.48
N VAL A 321 13.36 10.68 24.09
CA VAL A 321 14.26 11.45 23.20
C VAL A 321 14.05 11.07 21.73
N ILE A 322 13.80 12.09 20.90
CA ILE A 322 13.64 12.02 19.45
C ILE A 322 14.75 12.82 18.75
N ILE A 323 14.97 12.58 17.45
CA ILE A 323 15.99 13.28 16.64
C ILE A 323 15.36 14.07 15.47
N THR A 324 14.26 13.57 14.92
CA THR A 324 13.84 13.87 13.53
C THR A 324 13.14 15.22 13.38
N ALA A 325 12.57 15.80 14.44
CA ALA A 325 11.93 17.12 14.35
C ALA A 325 12.92 18.30 14.19
N SER A 326 14.19 18.08 14.57
CA SER A 326 15.25 19.11 14.64
C SER A 326 16.64 18.68 14.14
N ARG A 327 16.82 17.47 13.57
CA ARG A 327 18.13 16.85 13.24
C ARG A 327 19.13 16.83 14.41
N ARG A 328 18.64 16.71 15.65
CA ARG A 328 19.42 16.62 16.90
C ARG A 328 18.57 15.97 18.01
N PRO A 329 19.18 15.32 19.02
CA PRO A 329 18.45 14.84 20.20
C PRO A 329 17.67 15.96 20.91
N GLU A 330 16.41 15.69 21.21
CA GLU A 330 15.51 16.49 22.06
C GLU A 330 14.39 15.65 22.65
N LYS A 331 13.71 16.11 23.69
CA LYS A 331 12.59 15.34 24.25
C LYS A 331 11.31 15.57 23.44
N ILE A 332 10.39 14.59 23.38
CA ILE A 332 9.22 14.62 22.50
C ILE A 332 8.23 15.77 22.77
N PHE A 333 8.11 16.25 24.03
CA PHE A 333 7.33 17.47 24.35
C PHE A 333 8.10 18.76 24.03
N GLU A 334 9.29 18.70 23.47
CA GLU A 334 10.07 19.85 23.01
C GLU A 334 10.12 19.95 21.47
N ALA A 335 9.61 18.92 20.77
CA ALA A 335 9.66 18.80 19.33
C ALA A 335 8.83 19.88 18.60
N PRO A 336 9.43 20.63 17.65
CA PRO A 336 8.76 21.70 16.91
C PRO A 336 7.91 21.22 15.71
N ALA A 337 7.31 20.04 15.79
CA ALA A 337 6.51 19.42 14.73
C ALA A 337 5.49 18.43 15.31
N ALA A 338 4.55 17.97 14.47
CA ALA A 338 3.79 16.76 14.76
C ALA A 338 4.76 15.58 14.75
N ILE A 339 4.80 14.78 15.82
CA ILE A 339 5.63 13.59 15.87
C ILE A 339 4.96 12.44 16.63
N SER A 340 4.92 11.29 15.96
CA SER A 340 4.65 9.97 16.53
C SER A 340 5.97 9.21 16.70
N LEU A 341 6.01 8.36 17.72
CA LEU A 341 7.18 7.57 18.11
C LEU A 341 6.71 6.14 18.41
N LEU A 342 7.46 5.16 17.93
CA LEU A 342 7.33 3.74 18.30
C LEU A 342 8.68 3.26 18.81
N GLU A 343 8.74 2.84 20.08
CA GLU A 343 9.99 2.43 20.76
C GLU A 343 10.19 0.90 20.70
N SER A 344 11.43 0.41 20.86
CA SER A 344 11.78 -1.04 20.74
C SER A 344 10.80 -2.01 21.42
N ALA A 345 10.27 -1.67 22.60
CA ALA A 345 9.28 -2.51 23.29
C ALA A 345 7.98 -2.72 22.49
N GLN A 346 7.52 -1.69 21.76
CA GLN A 346 6.34 -1.76 20.88
C GLN A 346 6.65 -2.44 19.54
N LEU A 347 7.90 -2.36 19.09
CA LEU A 347 8.36 -2.94 17.82
C LEU A 347 8.67 -4.45 17.94
N GLN A 348 8.97 -4.91 19.16
CA GLN A 348 9.27 -6.32 19.45
C GLN A 348 8.03 -7.13 19.88
N SER A 349 6.95 -6.50 20.36
CA SER A 349 5.71 -7.21 20.74
C SER A 349 4.77 -7.52 19.56
N LYS A 350 5.19 -7.27 18.31
CA LYS A 350 4.43 -7.56 17.08
C LYS A 350 5.26 -8.32 16.06
N SER A 351 4.62 -9.23 15.33
CA SER A 351 5.19 -9.87 14.15
C SER A 351 4.82 -9.07 12.89
N VAL A 352 5.83 -8.59 12.17
CA VAL A 352 5.70 -7.87 10.88
C VAL A 352 6.72 -8.40 9.87
N LEU A 353 6.45 -8.25 8.57
CA LEU A 353 7.39 -8.65 7.52
C LEU A 353 8.44 -7.56 7.27
N THR A 354 7.99 -6.30 7.28
CA THR A 354 8.76 -5.09 6.98
C THR A 354 8.75 -4.12 8.17
N PRO A 355 9.83 -3.34 8.38
CA PRO A 355 9.88 -2.31 9.43
C PRO A 355 8.75 -1.28 9.41
N LEU A 356 8.11 -1.03 8.25
CA LEU A 356 7.11 0.04 8.11
C LEU A 356 5.69 -0.38 8.46
N GLU A 357 5.34 -1.66 8.50
CA GLU A 357 4.01 -2.12 8.95
C GLU A 357 3.64 -1.59 10.34
N HIS A 358 4.63 -1.41 11.23
CA HIS A 358 4.45 -0.79 12.54
C HIS A 358 3.75 0.58 12.49
N ILE A 359 3.97 1.38 11.44
CA ILE A 359 3.38 2.73 11.33
C ILE A 359 1.96 2.75 10.74
N LYS A 360 1.43 1.61 10.26
CA LYS A 360 0.08 1.41 9.68
C LYS A 360 -1.08 1.85 10.59
N THR A 361 -0.82 2.06 11.88
CA THR A 361 -1.82 2.38 12.91
C THR A 361 -1.70 3.80 13.49
N LEU A 362 -0.69 4.57 13.08
CA LEU A 362 -0.42 5.93 13.59
C LEU A 362 -1.41 6.97 13.04
N PRO A 363 -1.67 8.07 13.78
CA PRO A 363 -2.42 9.21 13.26
C PRO A 363 -1.65 9.87 12.09
N ALA A 364 -2.37 10.54 11.20
CA ALA A 364 -1.88 11.25 10.01
C ALA A 364 -1.26 10.39 8.90
N VAL A 365 -0.79 9.17 9.22
CA VAL A 365 -0.26 8.19 8.25
C VAL A 365 -1.40 7.64 7.41
N ASP A 366 -1.18 7.52 6.10
CA ASP A 366 -1.94 6.66 5.22
C ASP A 366 -1.07 5.49 4.75
N PHE A 367 -1.65 4.30 4.69
CA PHE A 367 -0.94 3.04 4.47
C PHE A 367 -1.82 2.13 3.61
N ALA A 368 -1.57 2.15 2.30
CA ALA A 368 -2.30 1.36 1.33
C ALA A 368 -1.47 0.14 0.94
N ASN A 369 -1.77 -1.03 1.53
CA ASN A 369 -1.17 -2.31 1.11
C ASN A 369 -1.42 -2.54 -0.39
N THR A 370 -0.35 -2.84 -1.14
CA THR A 370 -0.41 -3.31 -2.53
C THR A 370 -0.09 -4.80 -2.66
N GLY A 371 0.43 -5.40 -1.59
CA GLY A 371 0.71 -6.82 -1.47
C GLY A 371 0.84 -7.22 0.00
N ILE A 372 1.37 -8.42 0.27
CA ILE A 372 1.71 -8.89 1.63
C ILE A 372 2.85 -8.07 2.25
N ASN A 373 3.86 -7.69 1.48
CA ASN A 373 5.07 -7.00 1.92
C ASN A 373 5.20 -5.55 1.38
N GLN A 374 4.37 -5.15 0.42
CA GLN A 374 4.38 -3.82 -0.18
C GLN A 374 3.23 -2.94 0.32
N ALA A 375 3.50 -1.63 0.43
CA ALA A 375 2.48 -0.61 0.68
C ALA A 375 2.91 0.77 0.19
N ASN A 376 1.97 1.54 -0.35
CA ASN A 376 2.15 2.98 -0.60
C ASN A 376 1.82 3.76 0.68
N ILE A 377 2.79 4.52 1.19
CA ILE A 377 2.72 5.21 2.48
C ILE A 377 2.95 6.71 2.31
N VAL A 378 2.02 7.53 2.80
CA VAL A 378 2.13 9.00 2.84
C VAL A 378 1.60 9.57 4.15
N VAL A 379 1.81 10.87 4.38
CA VAL A 379 1.35 11.57 5.59
C VAL A 379 0.73 12.91 5.20
N ARG A 380 -0.54 13.15 5.57
CA ARG A 380 -1.31 14.39 5.23
C ARG A 380 -1.20 14.82 3.74
N GLY A 381 -1.06 13.87 2.81
CA GLY A 381 -0.61 14.15 1.44
C GLY A 381 -1.24 13.23 0.38
N PHE A 382 -0.80 13.42 -0.86
CA PHE A 382 -1.27 12.68 -2.03
C PHE A 382 -0.60 11.31 -2.09
N ASN A 383 -1.36 10.24 -1.88
CA ASN A 383 -0.88 8.89 -2.11
C ASN A 383 -0.80 8.62 -3.63
N ASN A 384 0.03 7.68 -4.05
CA ASN A 384 0.12 7.19 -5.44
C ASN A 384 0.81 5.82 -5.41
N THR A 385 0.57 5.00 -6.42
CA THR A 385 1.52 3.92 -6.76
C THR A 385 2.90 4.50 -7.06
N PHE A 386 3.96 3.77 -6.70
CA PHE A 386 5.35 4.16 -7.01
C PHE A 386 5.76 5.54 -6.42
N SER A 387 5.29 5.85 -5.19
CA SER A 387 5.46 7.18 -4.58
C SER A 387 6.75 7.35 -3.76
N GLY A 388 7.36 8.53 -3.90
CA GLY A 388 8.48 9.01 -3.07
C GLY A 388 8.11 10.16 -2.11
N ALA A 389 6.82 10.45 -1.93
CA ALA A 389 6.36 11.71 -1.32
C ALA A 389 6.64 11.86 0.20
N LEU A 390 6.84 10.74 0.90
CA LEU A 390 7.28 10.68 2.30
C LEU A 390 8.79 10.43 2.33
N LEU A 391 9.56 11.29 2.99
CA LEU A 391 11.01 11.09 3.09
C LEU A 391 11.33 9.92 4.04
N ALA A 392 11.71 8.78 3.48
CA ALA A 392 12.15 7.61 4.25
C ALA A 392 13.65 7.68 4.55
N LEU A 393 14.00 7.59 5.84
CA LEU A 393 15.36 7.58 6.35
C LEU A 393 15.65 6.31 7.14
N THR A 394 16.87 5.80 7.01
CA THR A 394 17.47 4.81 7.91
C THR A 394 18.74 5.40 8.48
N ASP A 395 18.83 5.61 9.80
CA ASP A 395 20.09 6.02 10.45
C ASP A 395 20.71 7.36 9.91
N ASN A 396 19.86 8.27 9.42
CA ASN A 396 20.11 9.51 8.65
C ASN A 396 20.48 9.35 7.15
N ARG A 397 20.49 8.12 6.61
CA ARG A 397 20.64 7.81 5.18
C ARG A 397 19.27 7.83 4.48
N ILE A 398 19.17 8.36 3.26
CA ILE A 398 17.95 8.22 2.43
C ILE A 398 17.76 6.73 2.09
N ALA A 399 16.55 6.22 2.33
CA ALA A 399 16.21 4.80 2.15
C ALA A 399 15.53 4.49 0.80
N GLY A 400 14.92 5.48 0.13
CA GLY A 400 14.31 5.33 -1.19
C GLY A 400 15.32 5.07 -2.33
N LEU A 401 14.83 4.59 -3.48
CA LEU A 401 15.68 4.14 -4.58
C LEU A 401 16.35 5.31 -5.34
N PRO A 402 17.59 5.14 -5.88
CA PRO A 402 18.44 6.26 -6.31
C PRO A 402 17.89 7.18 -7.42
N SER A 403 17.40 6.62 -8.53
CA SER A 403 16.89 7.38 -9.70
C SER A 403 15.37 7.50 -9.67
N LEU A 404 14.70 6.35 -9.52
CA LEU A 404 13.25 6.23 -9.48
C LEU A 404 12.61 7.02 -8.32
N ARG A 405 13.38 7.30 -7.25
CA ARG A 405 13.01 8.10 -6.06
C ARG A 405 11.76 7.65 -5.29
N PHE A 406 11.18 6.49 -5.60
CA PHE A 406 10.11 5.88 -4.80
C PHE A 406 10.65 5.10 -3.60
N ASN A 407 9.77 4.82 -2.63
CA ASN A 407 10.12 4.10 -1.42
C ASN A 407 9.73 2.61 -1.51
N ALA A 408 10.63 1.78 -2.04
CA ALA A 408 10.53 0.33 -1.96
C ALA A 408 10.80 -0.13 -0.50
N TYR A 409 9.76 -0.12 0.35
CA TYR A 409 9.89 -0.40 1.78
C TYR A 409 10.28 -1.87 2.09
N ASN A 410 9.95 -2.79 1.18
CA ASN A 410 10.47 -4.16 1.12
C ASN A 410 12.00 -4.18 0.97
N LEU A 411 12.60 -3.36 0.11
CA LEU A 411 14.04 -3.35 -0.17
C LEU A 411 14.90 -2.63 0.90
N ILE A 412 14.32 -2.22 2.03
CA ILE A 412 15.08 -1.69 3.17
C ILE A 412 15.79 -2.85 3.90
N PRO A 413 17.13 -2.83 4.04
CA PRO A 413 17.90 -3.97 4.56
C PRO A 413 17.86 -4.18 6.09
N VAL A 414 17.02 -3.43 6.81
CA VAL A 414 16.98 -3.43 8.28
C VAL A 414 16.07 -4.55 8.80
N ALA A 415 16.63 -5.44 9.62
CA ALA A 415 15.86 -6.44 10.37
C ALA A 415 15.10 -5.82 11.56
N ASN A 416 13.88 -6.30 11.81
CA ASN A 416 13.00 -5.75 12.85
C ASN A 416 13.63 -5.75 14.26
N GLU A 417 14.41 -6.78 14.58
CA GLU A 417 15.01 -7.01 15.90
C GLU A 417 16.08 -5.95 16.25
N ASP A 418 16.59 -5.25 15.23
CA ASP A 418 17.61 -4.22 15.35
C ASP A 418 17.07 -2.78 15.41
N LEU A 419 15.76 -2.59 15.23
CA LEU A 419 15.13 -1.27 15.38
C LEU A 419 15.16 -0.83 16.86
N GLU A 420 15.75 0.33 17.12
CA GLU A 420 15.72 1.00 18.43
C GLU A 420 14.41 1.78 18.59
N ARG A 421 14.02 2.48 17.52
CA ARG A 421 12.72 3.17 17.38
C ARG A 421 12.40 3.51 15.92
N ILE A 422 11.15 3.86 15.69
CA ILE A 422 10.68 4.56 14.48
C ILE A 422 10.12 5.92 14.89
N GLU A 423 10.62 6.98 14.27
CA GLU A 423 10.10 8.35 14.41
C GLU A 423 9.34 8.75 13.13
N VAL A 424 8.10 9.22 13.26
CA VAL A 424 7.31 9.75 12.14
C VAL A 424 6.96 11.21 12.41
N VAL A 425 7.54 12.12 11.64
CA VAL A 425 7.23 13.56 11.65
C VAL A 425 6.19 13.85 10.58
N SER A 426 5.05 14.40 10.98
CA SER A 426 3.95 14.73 10.06
C SER A 426 4.00 16.20 9.61
N GLY A 427 3.89 16.44 8.31
CA GLY A 427 3.98 17.78 7.73
C GLY A 427 5.42 18.20 7.34
N PRO A 428 5.59 19.41 6.79
CA PRO A 428 6.74 19.69 5.92
C PRO A 428 8.08 19.89 6.65
N GLY A 429 9.11 19.09 6.31
CA GLY A 429 10.43 19.07 6.95
C GLY A 429 11.57 19.85 6.25
N ALA A 430 11.30 20.47 5.10
CA ALA A 430 12.34 20.88 4.16
C ALA A 430 13.39 21.87 4.68
N ALA A 431 13.04 22.73 5.64
CA ALA A 431 14.00 23.68 6.22
C ALA A 431 15.23 23.00 6.89
N LEU A 432 15.14 21.69 7.20
CA LEU A 432 16.25 20.88 7.73
C LEU A 432 16.66 19.72 6.83
N TYR A 433 15.72 19.14 6.07
CA TYR A 433 15.94 17.94 5.26
C TYR A 433 16.10 18.20 3.75
N GLY A 434 15.78 19.40 3.27
CA GLY A 434 15.76 19.72 1.84
C GLY A 434 14.53 19.16 1.10
N PRO A 435 14.62 18.97 -0.22
CA PRO A 435 13.48 18.63 -1.05
C PRO A 435 12.81 17.31 -0.66
N ASN A 436 11.59 17.11 -1.14
CA ASN A 436 10.84 15.84 -1.07
C ASN A 436 10.47 15.40 0.36
N SER A 437 10.61 16.30 1.35
CA SER A 437 10.14 16.13 2.73
C SER A 437 8.82 16.87 3.01
N ALA A 438 7.99 17.07 1.97
CA ALA A 438 6.81 17.92 2.01
C ALA A 438 5.61 17.29 2.74
N ASN A 439 5.50 15.96 2.79
CA ASN A 439 4.44 15.24 3.53
C ASN A 439 4.89 14.88 4.95
N GLY A 440 6.18 14.62 5.14
CA GLY A 440 6.74 14.23 6.43
C GLY A 440 8.13 13.62 6.29
N VAL A 441 8.60 13.05 7.39
CA VAL A 441 9.81 12.21 7.44
C VAL A 441 9.50 10.98 8.29
N VAL A 442 9.79 9.79 7.78
CA VAL A 442 9.84 8.55 8.58
C VAL A 442 11.29 8.14 8.76
N HIS A 443 11.70 7.88 9.99
CA HIS A 443 13.10 7.61 10.34
C HIS A 443 13.19 6.32 11.15
N LEU A 444 13.73 5.27 10.52
CA LEU A 444 14.15 4.04 11.17
C LEU A 444 15.50 4.30 11.84
N ILE A 445 15.62 4.01 13.13
CA ILE A 445 16.85 4.21 13.91
C ILE A 445 17.28 2.87 14.49
N THR A 446 18.51 2.45 14.19
CA THR A 446 19.06 1.14 14.55
C THR A 446 19.88 1.18 15.84
N LYS A 447 19.78 0.10 16.62
CA LYS A 447 20.46 -0.03 17.93
C LYS A 447 21.98 0.09 17.78
N SER A 448 22.63 0.93 18.60
CA SER A 448 24.10 0.94 18.73
C SER A 448 24.57 -0.35 19.40
N PRO A 449 25.67 -0.99 18.94
CA PRO A 449 26.20 -2.19 19.57
C PRO A 449 26.60 -2.00 21.04
N PHE A 450 26.94 -0.78 21.46
CA PHE A 450 27.22 -0.45 22.86
C PHE A 450 25.92 -0.39 23.68
N GLY A 451 25.80 -1.21 24.74
CA GLY A 451 24.60 -1.27 25.57
C GLY A 451 23.42 -1.99 24.93
N SER A 452 23.67 -2.77 23.86
CA SER A 452 22.71 -3.72 23.30
C SER A 452 23.40 -4.97 22.73
N GLU A 453 24.47 -5.38 23.39
CA GLU A 453 25.23 -6.60 23.15
C GLU A 453 24.36 -7.87 23.32
N GLY A 454 24.83 -8.98 22.76
CA GLY A 454 24.13 -10.27 22.76
C GLY A 454 23.59 -10.64 21.38
N THR A 455 22.90 -11.78 21.32
CA THR A 455 22.32 -12.32 20.07
C THR A 455 20.80 -12.41 20.19
N THR A 456 20.10 -12.15 19.09
CA THR A 456 18.66 -12.40 18.94
C THR A 456 18.46 -13.20 17.67
N LEU A 457 17.81 -14.34 17.76
CA LEU A 457 17.36 -15.16 16.64
C LEU A 457 15.83 -15.13 16.60
N SER A 458 15.23 -15.25 15.42
CA SER A 458 13.80 -15.55 15.32
C SER A 458 13.48 -16.42 14.11
N ALA A 459 12.40 -17.21 14.22
CA ALA A 459 11.88 -18.07 13.17
C ALA A 459 10.36 -18.18 13.27
N GLY A 460 9.66 -18.27 12.14
CA GLY A 460 8.18 -18.31 12.11
C GLY A 460 7.61 -18.64 10.74
N GLY A 461 6.27 -18.64 10.66
CA GLY A 461 5.48 -18.92 9.46
C GLY A 461 3.99 -18.60 9.68
N GLY A 462 3.14 -18.85 8.69
CA GLY A 462 1.73 -18.47 8.71
C GLY A 462 0.95 -18.88 7.46
N GLU A 463 -0.30 -18.41 7.34
CA GLU A 463 -1.22 -18.79 6.22
C GLU A 463 -0.57 -18.57 4.83
N ARG A 464 0.15 -17.44 4.68
CA ARG A 464 0.71 -16.95 3.40
C ARG A 464 2.23 -16.68 3.44
N ILE A 465 2.88 -17.01 4.55
CA ILE A 465 4.32 -16.86 4.79
C ILE A 465 4.84 -18.23 5.21
N GLU A 466 5.58 -18.89 4.35
CA GLU A 466 5.98 -20.28 4.59
C GLU A 466 7.12 -20.35 5.59
N PHE A 467 8.03 -19.39 5.50
CA PHE A 467 9.10 -19.20 6.46
C PHE A 467 9.46 -17.72 6.57
N ILE A 468 9.68 -17.25 7.80
CA ILE A 468 10.33 -15.98 8.11
C ILE A 468 11.39 -16.24 9.19
N GLY A 469 12.64 -15.89 8.91
CA GLY A 469 13.77 -16.03 9.82
C GLY A 469 14.54 -14.72 9.94
N SER A 470 15.09 -14.43 11.11
CA SER A 470 16.00 -13.30 11.28
C SER A 470 17.05 -13.55 12.36
N PHE A 471 18.12 -12.77 12.30
CA PHE A 471 19.12 -12.71 13.35
C PHE A 471 19.61 -11.28 13.57
N ARG A 472 20.14 -11.05 14.77
CA ARG A 472 20.96 -9.91 15.16
C ARG A 472 22.02 -10.41 16.12
N HIS A 473 23.27 -10.03 15.92
CA HIS A 473 24.36 -10.23 16.87
C HIS A 473 25.11 -8.91 17.05
N ALA A 474 25.32 -8.48 18.29
CA ALA A 474 26.08 -7.28 18.62
C ALA A 474 27.03 -7.55 19.80
N ASN A 475 28.18 -6.87 19.82
CA ASN A 475 29.17 -7.02 20.88
C ASN A 475 30.05 -5.76 20.99
N SER A 476 30.62 -5.50 22.17
CA SER A 476 31.57 -4.40 22.40
C SER A 476 32.91 -4.90 22.94
N LEU A 477 33.98 -4.48 22.24
CA LEU A 477 35.37 -4.75 22.58
C LEU A 477 35.89 -3.62 23.48
N GLY A 478 35.33 -3.58 24.69
CA GLY A 478 35.45 -2.45 25.62
C GLY A 478 34.71 -1.19 25.13
N GLU A 479 34.88 -0.09 25.83
CA GLU A 479 34.10 1.15 25.61
C GLU A 479 34.32 1.84 24.25
N ARG A 480 35.35 1.44 23.49
CA ARG A 480 35.85 2.17 22.31
C ARG A 480 35.54 1.55 20.95
N LEU A 481 35.14 0.28 20.90
CA LEU A 481 34.84 -0.39 19.64
C LEU A 481 33.65 -1.35 19.84
N GLY A 482 32.62 -1.23 19.01
CA GLY A 482 31.46 -2.12 19.03
C GLY A 482 31.04 -2.48 17.61
N TYR A 483 30.70 -3.75 17.39
CA TYR A 483 30.28 -4.24 16.09
C TYR A 483 28.90 -4.92 16.17
N LYS A 484 28.20 -4.94 15.05
CA LYS A 484 26.89 -5.56 14.89
C LYS A 484 26.74 -6.13 13.48
N VAL A 485 26.07 -7.27 13.39
CA VAL A 485 25.51 -7.80 12.14
C VAL A 485 24.06 -8.22 12.39
N SER A 486 23.16 -7.96 11.45
CA SER A 486 21.78 -8.44 11.47
C SER A 486 21.34 -8.85 10.07
N GLY A 487 20.25 -9.60 9.99
CA GLY A 487 19.67 -10.01 8.72
C GLY A 487 18.30 -10.64 8.87
N GLN A 488 17.53 -10.65 7.80
CA GLN A 488 16.19 -11.23 7.74
C GLN A 488 15.97 -11.86 6.37
N TYR A 489 15.43 -13.08 6.38
CA TYR A 489 14.97 -13.81 5.21
C TYR A 489 13.49 -14.14 5.37
N TYR A 490 12.70 -14.05 4.31
CA TYR A 490 11.38 -14.70 4.27
C TYR A 490 11.00 -15.15 2.86
N GLN A 491 10.12 -16.15 2.83
CA GLN A 491 9.42 -16.62 1.63
C GLN A 491 7.91 -16.73 1.92
N GLY A 492 7.09 -16.43 0.92
CA GLY A 492 5.63 -16.44 1.00
C GLY A 492 4.98 -16.33 -0.37
N VAL A 493 3.66 -16.18 -0.40
CA VAL A 493 2.89 -16.02 -1.65
C VAL A 493 2.00 -14.80 -1.51
N ASP A 494 2.02 -13.87 -2.45
CA ASP A 494 1.16 -12.67 -2.45
C ASP A 494 -0.28 -12.97 -2.89
N TRP A 495 -1.19 -12.03 -2.66
CA TRP A 495 -2.61 -12.18 -2.95
C TRP A 495 -2.87 -12.10 -4.46
N TYR A 496 -3.63 -13.08 -4.96
CA TYR A 496 -3.92 -13.19 -6.39
C TYR A 496 -4.67 -11.97 -6.93
N SER A 497 -4.20 -11.46 -8.07
CA SER A 497 -4.76 -10.32 -8.78
C SER A 497 -4.39 -10.38 -10.26
N ARG A 498 -5.34 -10.03 -11.13
CA ARG A 498 -5.12 -9.80 -12.57
C ARG A 498 -5.32 -8.30 -12.85
N ASP A 499 -4.54 -7.73 -13.75
CA ASP A 499 -4.87 -6.46 -14.41
C ASP A 499 -5.46 -6.81 -15.79
N PRO A 500 -6.73 -6.47 -16.10
CA PRO A 500 -7.33 -6.77 -17.41
C PRO A 500 -6.59 -6.16 -18.62
N ALA A 501 -5.68 -5.22 -18.38
CA ALA A 501 -4.81 -4.68 -19.42
C ALA A 501 -3.49 -5.45 -19.62
N GLU A 502 -3.18 -6.47 -18.80
CA GLU A 502 -2.10 -7.43 -19.05
C GLU A 502 -2.53 -8.45 -20.13
N PRO A 503 -1.75 -8.68 -21.19
CA PRO A 503 -2.11 -9.61 -22.26
C PRO A 503 -1.67 -11.04 -21.94
N GLU A 504 -2.42 -12.03 -22.44
CA GLU A 504 -2.04 -13.45 -22.37
C GLU A 504 -0.91 -13.82 -23.35
N PHE A 505 -0.71 -13.02 -24.40
CA PHE A 505 0.32 -13.23 -25.42
C PHE A 505 0.96 -11.90 -25.81
N PHE A 506 2.28 -11.89 -25.92
CA PHE A 506 3.04 -10.81 -26.56
C PHE A 506 3.24 -11.12 -28.05
N GLU A 507 3.18 -10.09 -28.90
CA GLU A 507 3.40 -10.21 -30.34
C GLU A 507 4.86 -9.88 -30.69
N THR A 508 5.76 -10.84 -30.47
CA THR A 508 7.21 -10.67 -30.60
C THR A 508 7.68 -11.09 -31.99
N GLY A 509 8.12 -10.13 -32.81
CA GLY A 509 8.65 -10.39 -34.16
C GLY A 509 7.62 -11.03 -35.11
N GLY A 510 6.34 -10.69 -34.95
CA GLY A 510 5.24 -11.28 -35.72
C GLY A 510 4.84 -12.69 -35.27
N LYS A 511 5.22 -13.10 -34.06
CA LYS A 511 4.80 -14.36 -33.43
C LYS A 511 4.15 -14.10 -32.08
N ARG A 512 3.05 -14.80 -31.81
CA ARG A 512 2.51 -14.93 -30.47
C ARG A 512 3.43 -15.75 -29.58
N VAL A 513 3.87 -15.14 -28.50
CA VAL A 513 4.59 -15.78 -27.39
C VAL A 513 3.69 -15.66 -26.16
N PRO A 514 3.38 -16.74 -25.43
CA PRO A 514 2.63 -16.62 -24.17
C PRO A 514 3.32 -15.65 -23.22
N ALA A 515 2.54 -14.78 -22.59
CA ALA A 515 3.04 -13.99 -21.47
C ALA A 515 3.38 -14.93 -20.30
N PRO A 516 4.43 -14.64 -19.50
CA PRO A 516 4.80 -15.48 -18.35
C PRO A 516 3.76 -15.46 -17.22
N GLY A 517 2.76 -14.55 -17.30
CA GLY A 517 1.81 -14.28 -16.23
C GLY A 517 2.45 -13.56 -15.06
N ARG A 518 1.68 -13.44 -13.98
CA ARG A 518 2.17 -12.98 -12.67
C ARG A 518 2.67 -14.19 -11.88
N ASP A 519 3.88 -14.08 -11.36
CA ASP A 519 4.37 -14.94 -10.29
C ASP A 519 4.09 -14.26 -8.95
N PHE A 520 3.38 -14.98 -8.08
CA PHE A 520 2.97 -14.49 -6.77
C PHE A 520 3.91 -14.97 -5.67
N ASP A 521 4.91 -15.80 -5.96
CA ASP A 521 5.91 -16.18 -4.97
C ASP A 521 6.77 -14.96 -4.61
N VAL A 522 6.82 -14.67 -3.31
CA VAL A 522 7.53 -13.52 -2.73
C VAL A 522 8.71 -14.03 -1.92
N GLU A 523 9.90 -13.58 -2.27
CA GLU A 523 11.13 -13.88 -1.55
C GLU A 523 11.86 -12.57 -1.19
N ARG A 524 12.45 -12.51 0.01
CA ARG A 524 13.37 -11.43 0.39
C ARG A 524 14.51 -11.94 1.27
N LEU A 525 15.72 -11.54 0.91
CA LEU A 525 16.92 -11.65 1.75
C LEU A 525 17.44 -10.25 2.09
N SER A 526 17.81 -10.01 3.34
CA SER A 526 18.42 -8.75 3.81
C SER A 526 19.52 -8.98 4.83
N LEU A 527 20.57 -8.17 4.77
CA LEU A 527 21.75 -8.18 5.65
C LEU A 527 22.20 -6.75 5.94
N ASP A 528 22.54 -6.44 7.19
CA ASP A 528 23.11 -5.16 7.62
C ASP A 528 24.28 -5.39 8.59
N ALA A 529 25.34 -4.59 8.46
CA ALA A 529 26.53 -4.64 9.29
C ALA A 529 26.98 -3.23 9.70
N ARG A 530 27.30 -3.05 10.97
CA ARG A 530 27.64 -1.74 11.56
C ARG A 530 28.80 -1.84 12.54
N LEU A 531 29.68 -0.84 12.50
CA LEU A 531 30.85 -0.70 13.36
C LEU A 531 30.88 0.71 13.98
N ASP A 532 30.63 0.80 15.29
CA ASP A 532 30.73 2.04 16.06
C ASP A 532 32.10 2.10 16.75
N PHE A 533 32.83 3.21 16.63
CA PHE A 533 34.16 3.36 17.19
C PHE A 533 34.37 4.75 17.82
N ARG A 534 35.08 4.82 18.95
CA ARG A 534 35.28 6.03 19.75
C ARG A 534 36.77 6.30 20.03
N PRO A 535 37.53 6.89 19.07
CA PRO A 535 38.97 7.10 19.21
C PRO A 535 39.35 8.15 20.26
N LEU A 536 38.49 9.15 20.46
CA LEU A 536 38.72 10.32 21.30
C LEU A 536 37.48 10.61 22.15
N SER A 537 37.67 11.24 23.32
CA SER A 537 36.55 11.65 24.17
C SER A 537 35.62 12.63 23.43
N GLY A 538 34.32 12.33 23.45
CA GLY A 538 33.30 13.08 22.71
C GLY A 538 33.32 12.89 21.19
N MET A 539 34.01 11.86 20.67
CA MET A 539 34.01 11.49 19.25
C MET A 539 33.47 10.07 19.04
N THR A 540 32.50 9.92 18.15
CA THR A 540 31.98 8.63 17.69
C THR A 540 31.99 8.60 16.17
N GLY A 541 32.80 7.72 15.58
CA GLY A 541 32.68 7.33 14.19
C GLY A 541 31.77 6.10 14.07
N ILE A 542 31.03 6.00 12.97
CA ILE A 542 30.22 4.83 12.64
C ILE A 542 30.42 4.50 11.16
N LEU A 543 30.75 3.25 10.85
CA LEU A 543 30.61 2.68 9.51
C LEU A 543 29.39 1.77 9.48
N SER A 544 28.66 1.77 8.37
CA SER A 544 27.48 0.91 8.17
C SER A 544 27.39 0.50 6.70
N SER A 545 26.99 -0.74 6.46
CA SER A 545 26.87 -1.33 5.12
C SER A 545 25.73 -2.33 5.13
N GLY A 546 24.95 -2.42 4.05
CA GLY A 546 23.86 -3.39 3.99
C GLY A 546 23.43 -3.71 2.56
N PHE A 547 22.69 -4.80 2.45
CA PHE A 547 22.23 -5.43 1.22
C PHE A 547 20.80 -5.93 1.41
N SER A 548 19.95 -5.77 0.39
CA SER A 548 18.66 -6.42 0.29
C SER A 548 18.48 -6.93 -1.13
N GLN A 549 17.87 -8.10 -1.29
CA GLN A 549 17.36 -8.65 -2.55
C GLN A 549 15.90 -9.04 -2.33
N ALA A 550 15.01 -8.75 -3.27
CA ALA A 550 13.63 -9.22 -3.24
C ALA A 550 13.07 -9.56 -4.63
N SER A 551 12.06 -10.42 -4.65
CA SER A 551 11.20 -10.72 -5.79
C SER A 551 9.74 -10.62 -5.33
N ASP A 552 8.94 -9.80 -6.00
CA ASP A 552 7.50 -9.56 -5.77
C ASP A 552 6.84 -8.86 -6.99
N ILE A 553 5.61 -8.36 -6.89
CA ILE A 553 4.88 -7.69 -8.00
C ILE A 553 4.68 -6.21 -7.65
N GLU A 554 5.53 -5.30 -8.16
CA GLU A 554 5.48 -3.87 -7.83
C GLU A 554 4.48 -3.11 -8.72
N LEU A 555 3.67 -2.22 -8.12
CA LEU A 555 2.66 -1.45 -8.86
C LEU A 555 3.24 -0.10 -9.31
N THR A 556 3.39 0.09 -10.62
CA THR A 556 3.93 1.32 -11.21
C THR A 556 2.83 2.19 -11.82
N GLY A 557 3.13 3.46 -12.14
CA GLY A 557 2.17 4.35 -12.83
C GLY A 557 1.74 3.89 -14.24
N ILE A 558 2.44 2.91 -14.83
CA ILE A 558 2.22 2.41 -16.21
C ILE A 558 1.68 0.97 -16.27
N GLY A 559 1.49 0.31 -15.12
CA GLY A 559 1.13 -1.10 -14.99
C GLY A 559 1.95 -1.78 -13.89
N ALA A 560 1.70 -3.07 -13.63
CA ALA A 560 2.52 -3.82 -12.69
C ALA A 560 3.85 -4.28 -13.34
N ALA A 561 4.89 -4.38 -12.52
CA ALA A 561 6.17 -4.98 -12.87
C ALA A 561 6.41 -6.22 -12.01
N GLN A 562 6.88 -7.31 -12.63
CA GLN A 562 7.36 -8.47 -11.89
C GLN A 562 8.80 -8.20 -11.46
N ALA A 563 9.01 -7.89 -10.17
CA ALA A 563 10.34 -7.75 -9.61
C ALA A 563 11.00 -9.14 -9.49
N ARG A 564 12.22 -9.26 -10.03
CA ARG A 564 13.01 -10.50 -10.00
C ARG A 564 14.44 -10.18 -9.59
N ASP A 565 14.83 -10.67 -8.42
CA ASP A 565 16.18 -10.48 -7.88
C ASP A 565 16.60 -9.00 -7.77
N TRP A 566 15.63 -8.11 -7.48
CA TRP A 566 15.88 -6.68 -7.35
C TRP A 566 16.75 -6.43 -6.11
N ARG A 567 17.99 -6.00 -6.34
CA ARG A 567 19.00 -5.74 -5.32
C ARG A 567 19.08 -4.26 -4.97
N VAL A 568 19.35 -3.99 -3.70
CA VAL A 568 19.75 -2.67 -3.17
C VAL A 568 20.93 -2.89 -2.24
N TYR A 569 21.97 -2.07 -2.36
CA TYR A 569 23.06 -2.06 -1.39
C TYR A 569 23.49 -0.64 -1.05
N TYR A 570 24.09 -0.49 0.13
CA TYR A 570 24.57 0.80 0.61
C TYR A 570 25.87 0.69 1.42
N VAL A 571 26.64 1.77 1.43
CA VAL A 571 27.75 2.01 2.37
C VAL A 571 27.62 3.43 2.92
N GLN A 572 27.77 3.59 4.24
CA GLN A 572 27.64 4.86 4.95
C GLN A 572 28.76 5.03 5.99
N GLY A 573 29.39 6.21 5.99
CA GLY A 573 30.23 6.70 7.08
C GLY A 573 29.56 7.87 7.79
N ARG A 574 29.55 7.86 9.12
CA ARG A 574 29.05 8.95 9.98
C ARG A 574 30.10 9.31 11.03
N LEU A 575 30.16 10.59 11.38
CA LEU A 575 31.03 11.12 12.42
C LEU A 575 30.24 12.11 13.28
N TYR A 576 30.28 11.88 14.60
CA TYR A 576 29.83 12.83 15.61
C TYR A 576 31.05 13.28 16.42
N TYR A 577 31.26 14.59 16.54
CA TYR A 577 32.28 15.16 17.43
C TYR A 577 31.74 16.40 18.15
N LYS A 578 31.45 16.27 19.45
CA LYS A 578 30.78 17.32 20.25
C LYS A 578 29.47 17.77 19.58
N ASN A 579 29.45 18.94 18.96
CA ASN A 579 28.30 19.52 18.25
C ASN A 579 28.37 19.40 16.72
N LEU A 580 29.45 18.82 16.18
CA LEU A 580 29.65 18.54 14.77
C LEU A 580 29.06 17.17 14.41
N PHE A 581 28.28 17.14 13.35
CA PHE A 581 27.87 15.93 12.64
C PHE A 581 28.36 16.01 11.19
N ALA A 582 28.91 14.92 10.68
CA ALA A 582 29.20 14.76 9.27
C ALA A 582 28.84 13.35 8.82
N GLN A 583 28.37 13.20 7.59
CA GLN A 583 28.20 11.89 6.97
C GLN A 583 28.45 11.90 5.47
N ALA A 584 28.84 10.75 4.94
CA ALA A 584 28.86 10.46 3.51
C ALA A 584 28.30 9.06 3.28
N TYR A 585 27.54 8.87 2.19
CA TYR A 585 27.04 7.55 1.81
C TYR A 585 26.86 7.39 0.31
N PHE A 586 26.83 6.13 -0.10
CA PHE A 586 26.52 5.64 -1.44
C PHE A 586 25.39 4.61 -1.31
N ASN A 587 24.30 4.81 -2.07
CA ASN A 587 23.31 3.78 -2.36
C ASN A 587 23.46 3.39 -3.84
N GLN A 588 23.34 2.09 -4.18
CA GLN A 588 23.03 1.64 -5.54
C GLN A 588 21.92 0.60 -5.50
N THR A 589 21.17 0.51 -6.60
CA THR A 589 20.23 -0.57 -6.88
C THR A 589 20.67 -1.35 -8.11
N ASP A 590 20.17 -2.58 -8.27
CA ASP A 590 20.25 -3.37 -9.51
C ASP A 590 18.92 -4.12 -9.66
N ALA A 591 18.11 -3.78 -10.67
CA ALA A 591 16.77 -4.32 -10.87
C ALA A 591 16.72 -5.82 -11.23
N GLY A 592 17.86 -6.48 -11.46
CA GLY A 592 17.89 -7.89 -11.81
C GLY A 592 17.19 -8.19 -13.14
N ASP A 593 16.35 -9.22 -13.15
CA ASP A 593 15.61 -9.67 -14.34
C ASP A 593 14.14 -9.18 -14.34
N THR A 594 13.91 -8.00 -13.74
CA THR A 594 12.58 -7.37 -13.61
C THR A 594 12.00 -6.98 -14.97
N TYR A 595 10.67 -7.10 -15.15
CA TYR A 595 9.98 -6.74 -16.40
C TYR A 595 8.55 -6.22 -16.18
N LEU A 596 8.00 -5.48 -17.15
CA LEU A 596 6.61 -5.01 -17.15
C LEU A 596 5.64 -6.11 -17.57
N LEU A 597 4.63 -6.39 -16.76
CA LEU A 597 3.63 -7.44 -17.03
C LEU A 597 2.73 -7.11 -18.23
N ARG A 598 2.48 -5.83 -18.51
CA ARG A 598 1.66 -5.37 -19.65
C ARG A 598 2.33 -5.48 -21.02
N THR A 599 3.66 -5.60 -21.08
CA THR A 599 4.43 -5.54 -22.36
C THR A 599 5.52 -6.58 -22.52
N GLY A 600 5.93 -7.25 -21.43
CA GLY A 600 7.09 -8.14 -21.41
C GLY A 600 8.44 -7.41 -21.52
N ALA A 601 8.44 -6.07 -21.51
CA ALA A 601 9.65 -5.28 -21.65
C ALA A 601 10.51 -5.35 -20.37
N PRO A 602 11.83 -5.61 -20.47
CA PRO A 602 12.71 -5.65 -19.31
C PRO A 602 12.89 -4.25 -18.70
N ILE A 603 13.04 -4.21 -17.38
CA ILE A 603 13.31 -3.01 -16.58
C ILE A 603 14.72 -3.14 -16.03
N VAL A 604 15.64 -2.36 -16.57
CA VAL A 604 16.99 -2.21 -16.04
C VAL A 604 17.04 -0.92 -15.24
N ASP A 605 17.35 -1.02 -13.94
CA ASP A 605 17.80 0.09 -13.12
C ASP A 605 19.05 -0.34 -12.35
N LYS A 606 20.20 0.26 -12.67
CA LYS A 606 21.48 0.10 -11.96
C LYS A 606 21.98 1.41 -11.34
N SER A 607 21.05 2.33 -11.06
CA SER A 607 21.32 3.71 -10.64
C SER A 607 22.00 3.83 -9.28
N SER A 608 22.69 4.95 -9.06
CA SER A 608 23.39 5.26 -7.81
C SER A 608 23.09 6.66 -7.28
N LEU A 609 23.17 6.80 -5.95
CA LEU A 609 22.98 8.04 -5.21
C LEU A 609 24.17 8.23 -4.26
N MET A 610 24.95 9.28 -4.50
CA MET A 610 26.03 9.74 -3.62
C MET A 610 25.56 10.93 -2.81
N VAL A 611 25.81 10.94 -1.50
CA VAL A 611 25.42 12.04 -0.61
C VAL A 611 26.55 12.38 0.37
N GLY A 612 26.82 13.66 0.56
CA GLY A 612 27.67 14.20 1.63
C GLY A 612 26.93 15.28 2.40
N GLN A 613 27.02 15.27 3.73
CA GLN A 613 26.34 16.23 4.61
C GLN A 613 27.23 16.62 5.79
N VAL A 614 27.19 17.90 6.18
CA VAL A 614 27.84 18.43 7.40
C VAL A 614 26.88 19.37 8.12
N GLN A 615 26.73 19.19 9.42
CA GLN A 615 25.92 20.03 10.30
C GLN A 615 26.73 20.38 11.55
N HIS A 616 26.67 21.63 12.00
CA HIS A 616 27.26 22.07 13.27
C HIS A 616 26.28 22.93 14.06
N SER A 617 26.40 22.95 15.40
CA SER A 617 25.58 23.79 16.25
C SER A 617 26.35 24.44 17.40
N PHE A 618 25.93 25.63 17.82
CA PHE A 618 26.51 26.36 18.93
C PHE A 618 25.45 27.15 19.70
N THR A 619 25.75 27.50 20.96
CA THR A 619 24.83 28.22 21.85
C THR A 619 25.45 29.55 22.27
N LEU A 620 24.74 30.65 21.98
CA LEU A 620 25.12 32.02 22.29
C LEU A 620 24.25 32.58 23.43
N TRP A 621 24.88 33.31 24.36
CA TRP A 621 24.26 33.93 25.54
C TRP A 621 23.35 33.01 26.38
N ARG A 622 23.56 31.68 26.33
CA ARG A 622 22.74 30.63 26.96
C ARG A 622 21.23 30.64 26.59
N ARG A 623 20.80 31.43 25.60
CA ARG A 623 19.39 31.56 25.18
C ARG A 623 19.13 31.30 23.70
N HIS A 624 20.14 31.44 22.86
CA HIS A 624 20.04 31.25 21.41
C HIS A 624 20.92 30.08 21.00
N ARG A 625 20.33 29.01 20.46
CA ARG A 625 21.07 27.96 19.75
C ARG A 625 20.98 28.23 18.26
N PHE A 626 22.10 28.12 17.57
CA PHE A 626 22.17 28.13 16.12
C PHE A 626 22.64 26.75 15.64
N THR A 627 21.96 26.22 14.63
CA THR A 627 22.33 24.99 13.91
C THR A 627 22.39 25.34 12.44
N TYR A 628 23.48 25.00 11.77
CA TYR A 628 23.65 25.23 10.33
C TYR A 628 24.26 24.00 9.67
N GLY A 629 24.02 23.85 8.37
CA GLY A 629 24.56 22.73 7.63
C GLY A 629 24.53 22.90 6.12
N LEU A 630 25.27 22.01 5.47
CA LEU A 630 25.41 21.89 4.02
C LEU A 630 25.15 20.44 3.64
N ASP A 631 24.32 20.22 2.61
CA ASP A 631 24.09 18.91 2.01
C ASP A 631 24.42 18.98 0.51
N ALA A 632 25.04 17.94 -0.04
CA ALA A 632 25.26 17.75 -1.47
C ALA A 632 24.88 16.33 -1.87
N LEU A 633 24.04 16.19 -2.89
CA LEU A 633 23.52 14.93 -3.41
C LEU A 633 23.81 14.84 -4.92
N GLN A 634 24.10 13.63 -5.40
CA GLN A 634 24.24 13.32 -6.82
C GLN A 634 23.52 12.00 -7.11
N THR A 635 22.40 12.07 -7.83
CA THR A 635 21.75 10.92 -8.46
C THR A 635 22.36 10.74 -9.84
N LYS A 636 22.90 9.54 -10.10
CA LYS A 636 23.26 9.05 -11.43
C LYS A 636 22.30 7.94 -11.81
N PRO A 637 21.37 8.17 -12.73
CA PRO A 637 20.65 7.09 -13.38
C PRO A 637 21.60 6.12 -14.09
N ASN A 638 21.15 4.89 -14.28
CA ASN A 638 21.73 3.92 -15.20
C ASN A 638 20.64 2.91 -15.58
N THR A 639 19.82 3.25 -16.58
CA THR A 639 18.61 2.49 -16.93
C THR A 639 18.80 1.53 -18.10
N GLY A 640 20.03 1.42 -18.62
CA GLY A 640 20.36 0.63 -19.80
C GLY A 640 19.59 1.03 -21.07
N GLY A 641 19.02 2.25 -21.10
CA GLY A 641 18.09 2.68 -22.14
C GLY A 641 16.66 2.12 -22.03
N THR A 642 16.29 1.43 -20.94
CA THR A 642 14.95 0.81 -20.79
C THR A 642 13.91 1.72 -20.15
N ILE A 643 14.32 2.66 -19.27
CA ILE A 643 13.41 3.56 -18.54
C ILE A 643 13.58 5.01 -18.99
N ASN A 644 14.84 5.46 -19.17
CA ASN A 644 15.17 6.82 -19.62
C ASN A 644 15.55 6.89 -21.10
N ASN A 645 15.78 5.74 -21.76
CA ASN A 645 15.98 5.59 -23.21
C ASN A 645 16.86 6.69 -23.83
N ARG A 646 16.29 7.66 -24.59
CA ARG A 646 17.07 8.70 -25.28
C ARG A 646 17.67 9.77 -24.35
N HIS A 647 17.25 9.82 -23.09
CA HIS A 647 17.71 10.77 -22.07
C HIS A 647 18.89 10.26 -21.22
N GLU A 648 19.19 8.96 -21.27
CA GLU A 648 20.27 8.28 -20.53
C GLU A 648 21.64 9.01 -20.50
N PRO A 649 22.10 9.71 -21.57
CA PRO A 649 23.38 10.44 -21.51
C PRO A 649 23.34 11.78 -20.74
N PHE A 650 22.17 12.24 -20.30
CA PHE A 650 21.94 13.64 -19.87
C PHE A 650 21.15 13.79 -18.56
N ASP A 651 20.72 12.70 -17.94
CA ASP A 651 19.74 12.65 -16.85
C ASP A 651 20.31 12.82 -15.42
N ARG A 652 21.64 12.99 -15.27
CA ARG A 652 22.30 13.14 -13.96
C ARG A 652 21.79 14.38 -13.18
N ILE A 653 21.17 14.13 -12.03
CA ILE A 653 20.71 15.17 -11.10
C ILE A 653 21.80 15.44 -10.04
N ASP A 654 22.29 16.67 -9.98
CA ASP A 654 23.10 17.20 -8.87
C ASP A 654 22.23 18.17 -8.06
N GLU A 655 22.19 17.99 -6.73
CA GLU A 655 21.44 18.80 -5.77
C GLU A 655 22.37 19.32 -4.67
N ARG A 656 22.21 20.58 -4.27
CA ARG A 656 23.05 21.24 -3.25
C ARG A 656 22.20 22.16 -2.38
N GLY A 657 22.33 22.06 -1.07
CA GLY A 657 21.55 22.86 -0.13
C GLY A 657 22.35 23.38 1.05
N ALA A 658 21.92 24.53 1.57
CA ALA A 658 22.47 25.17 2.76
C ALA A 658 21.33 25.66 3.66
N PHE A 659 21.42 25.37 4.96
CA PHE A 659 20.39 25.75 5.94
C PHE A 659 20.95 26.38 7.21
N LEU A 660 20.11 27.20 7.85
CA LEU A 660 20.33 27.80 9.16
C LEU A 660 19.02 27.73 9.96
N GLN A 661 19.09 27.22 11.19
CA GLN A 661 18.05 27.27 12.21
C GLN A 661 18.56 28.05 13.43
N SER A 662 17.76 28.97 13.94
CA SER A 662 17.90 29.60 15.25
C SER A 662 16.77 29.15 16.16
N GLU A 663 17.12 28.73 17.37
CA GLU A 663 16.18 28.39 18.44
C GLU A 663 16.43 29.33 19.62
N THR A 664 15.44 30.13 19.98
CA THR A 664 15.54 31.20 20.98
C THR A 664 14.53 31.01 22.09
N SER A 665 15.00 30.74 23.31
CA SER A 665 14.14 30.67 24.49
C SER A 665 13.90 32.08 25.06
N LEU A 666 12.70 32.61 24.82
CA LEU A 666 12.25 33.91 25.33
C LEU A 666 11.92 33.85 26.83
N SER A 667 11.45 32.70 27.31
CA SER A 667 11.26 32.40 28.73
C SER A 667 11.45 30.90 29.00
N SER A 668 11.31 30.46 30.26
CA SER A 668 11.28 29.04 30.62
C SER A 668 10.07 28.28 30.04
N ARG A 669 9.06 28.98 29.50
CA ARG A 669 7.85 28.40 28.92
C ARG A 669 7.67 28.72 27.43
N LEU A 670 8.47 29.59 26.84
CA LEU A 670 8.26 30.08 25.47
C LEU A 670 9.55 30.05 24.65
N THR A 671 9.53 29.26 23.57
CA THR A 671 10.62 29.16 22.59
C THR A 671 10.12 29.57 21.21
N VAL A 672 10.89 30.40 20.52
CA VAL A 672 10.72 30.72 19.10
C VAL A 672 11.79 29.98 18.31
N ILE A 673 11.41 29.37 17.19
CA ILE A 673 12.33 28.76 16.24
C ILE A 673 12.10 29.39 14.87
N LEU A 674 13.18 29.83 14.24
CA LEU A 674 13.20 30.35 12.87
C LEU A 674 14.25 29.57 12.10
N ALA A 675 13.90 29.02 10.94
CA ALA A 675 14.85 28.38 10.05
C ALA A 675 14.61 28.78 8.60
N ALA A 676 15.68 28.78 7.82
CA ALA A 676 15.62 28.97 6.38
C ALA A 676 16.65 28.06 5.70
N ARG A 677 16.26 27.52 4.56
CA ARG A 677 17.10 26.75 3.67
C ARG A 677 17.05 27.33 2.26
N VAL A 678 18.17 27.28 1.56
CA VAL A 678 18.28 27.57 0.12
C VAL A 678 18.86 26.34 -0.56
N ASP A 679 18.20 25.87 -1.62
CA ASP A 679 18.62 24.73 -2.43
C ASP A 679 18.81 25.10 -3.91
N ASP A 680 19.62 24.29 -4.59
CA ASP A 680 20.02 24.38 -5.98
C ASP A 680 19.99 22.98 -6.61
N HIS A 681 19.48 22.85 -7.83
CA HIS A 681 19.25 21.56 -8.52
C HIS A 681 19.55 21.71 -10.01
N THR A 682 20.21 20.74 -10.65
CA THR A 682 20.65 20.81 -12.07
C THR A 682 19.59 21.40 -13.00
N PHE A 683 18.40 20.80 -13.00
CA PHE A 683 17.32 21.08 -13.95
C PHE A 683 16.26 22.09 -13.46
N ILE A 684 16.44 22.70 -12.28
CA ILE A 684 15.55 23.77 -11.80
C ILE A 684 16.28 25.09 -12.00
N LYS A 685 15.65 26.00 -12.75
CA LYS A 685 16.23 27.29 -13.11
C LYS A 685 16.58 28.14 -11.89
N ASP A 686 15.59 28.38 -11.04
CA ASP A 686 15.66 29.33 -9.93
C ASP A 686 15.93 28.59 -8.60
N LYS A 687 16.73 29.20 -7.71
CA LYS A 687 17.02 28.62 -6.38
C LYS A 687 15.75 28.64 -5.52
N VAL A 688 15.45 27.52 -4.86
CA VAL A 688 14.25 27.40 -4.02
C VAL A 688 14.60 27.74 -2.57
N ILE A 689 13.70 28.45 -1.88
CA ILE A 689 13.86 28.84 -0.48
C ILE A 689 12.75 28.21 0.38
N SER A 690 13.16 27.50 1.43
CA SER A 690 12.28 26.82 2.39
C SER A 690 12.38 27.46 3.78
N PRO A 691 11.55 28.49 4.06
CA PRO A 691 11.40 29.05 5.41
C PRO A 691 10.54 28.16 6.33
N ARG A 692 10.89 28.19 7.62
CA ARG A 692 10.15 27.59 8.75
C ARG A 692 10.11 28.58 9.91
N ALA A 693 8.95 28.72 10.54
CA ALA A 693 8.79 29.43 11.79
C ALA A 693 7.94 28.59 12.75
N ALA A 694 8.32 28.55 14.03
CA ALA A 694 7.55 27.87 15.06
C ALA A 694 7.58 28.64 16.39
N LEU A 695 6.45 28.62 17.09
CA LEU A 695 6.27 29.09 18.45
C LEU A 695 5.88 27.91 19.33
N LEU A 696 6.64 27.64 20.39
CA LEU A 696 6.40 26.55 21.33
C LEU A 696 6.12 27.13 22.71
N LEU A 697 4.91 26.90 23.21
CA LEU A 697 4.48 27.26 24.56
C LEU A 697 4.37 25.98 25.39
N LYS A 698 5.09 25.92 26.52
CA LYS A 698 5.07 24.82 27.50
C LYS A 698 4.45 25.30 28.82
N PRO A 699 3.12 25.17 29.06
CA PRO A 699 2.52 25.54 30.34
C PRO A 699 3.02 24.69 31.52
N ARG A 700 3.38 23.43 31.25
CA ARG A 700 3.96 22.43 32.17
C ARG A 700 4.88 21.50 31.36
N GLU A 701 5.76 20.73 32.02
CA GLU A 701 6.78 19.92 31.32
C GLU A 701 6.20 18.90 30.32
N ASN A 702 5.06 18.28 30.66
CA ASN A 702 4.37 17.28 29.84
C ASN A 702 3.14 17.87 29.11
N HIS A 703 3.13 19.19 28.84
CA HIS A 703 2.07 19.87 28.09
C HIS A 703 2.68 20.92 27.16
N THR A 704 2.46 20.80 25.86
CA THR A 704 3.01 21.70 24.85
C THR A 704 1.96 22.09 23.82
N LEU A 705 1.83 23.39 23.59
CA LEU A 705 1.10 24.00 22.49
C LEU A 705 2.12 24.53 21.48
N ARG A 706 1.96 24.22 20.20
CA ARG A 706 2.85 24.66 19.12
C ARG A 706 2.04 25.31 18.01
N LEU A 707 2.53 26.43 17.47
CA LEU A 707 2.07 27.02 16.22
C LEU A 707 3.24 26.98 15.25
N THR A 708 3.06 26.40 14.06
CA THR A 708 4.12 26.31 13.05
C THR A 708 3.66 26.79 11.68
N TYR A 709 4.62 27.31 10.91
CA TYR A 709 4.49 27.66 9.50
C TYR A 709 5.71 27.06 8.79
N ASN A 710 5.49 26.26 7.75
CA ASN A 710 6.56 25.62 6.99
C ASN A 710 6.26 25.72 5.49
N GLN A 711 7.23 26.16 4.69
CA GLN A 711 7.20 26.01 3.23
C GLN A 711 8.25 24.98 2.82
N ALA A 712 7.80 23.85 2.26
CA ALA A 712 8.62 22.84 1.61
C ALA A 712 8.41 22.85 0.11
N TYR A 713 9.28 22.11 -0.58
CA TYR A 713 9.12 21.82 -1.99
C TYR A 713 9.51 20.37 -2.29
N SER A 714 8.99 19.85 -3.40
CA SER A 714 9.44 18.60 -4.02
C SER A 714 10.06 18.91 -5.37
N THR A 715 11.21 18.30 -5.66
CA THR A 715 11.87 18.36 -6.97
C THR A 715 11.19 17.36 -7.92
N PRO A 716 11.02 17.68 -9.21
CA PRO A 716 10.67 16.68 -10.21
C PRO A 716 11.66 15.50 -10.13
N SER A 717 11.15 14.26 -10.09
CA SER A 717 11.99 13.07 -10.08
C SER A 717 12.68 12.84 -11.42
N ALA A 718 13.61 11.87 -11.48
CA ALA A 718 14.14 11.43 -12.77
C ALA A 718 13.00 11.01 -13.72
N ASN A 719 11.97 10.33 -13.23
CA ASN A 719 10.81 9.94 -14.04
C ASN A 719 9.96 11.14 -14.52
N ASN A 720 9.81 12.21 -13.71
CA ASN A 720 9.06 13.39 -14.17
C ASN A 720 9.76 14.15 -15.32
N LEU A 721 11.08 14.00 -15.42
CA LEU A 721 11.92 14.67 -16.42
C LEU A 721 12.26 13.76 -17.60
N PHE A 722 12.77 12.54 -17.36
CA PHE A 722 13.53 11.74 -18.32
C PHE A 722 12.91 10.40 -18.70
N LEU A 723 11.76 10.03 -18.13
CA LEU A 723 11.04 8.80 -18.48
C LEU A 723 10.79 8.74 -20.01
N ASP A 724 10.97 7.57 -20.59
CA ASP A 724 10.77 7.30 -22.02
C ASP A 724 10.68 5.78 -22.19
N ILE A 725 9.49 5.25 -21.94
CA ILE A 725 9.23 3.80 -21.84
C ILE A 725 7.88 3.41 -22.45
N LEU A 726 7.83 2.25 -23.11
CA LEU A 726 6.60 1.68 -23.66
C LEU A 726 5.70 1.14 -22.53
N SER A 727 4.57 1.79 -22.27
CA SER A 727 3.58 1.38 -21.27
C SER A 727 2.61 0.31 -21.81
N ALA A 728 2.19 0.42 -23.07
CA ALA A 728 1.31 -0.56 -23.71
C ALA A 728 1.39 -0.50 -25.25
N THR A 729 1.13 -1.64 -25.88
CA THR A 729 0.87 -1.74 -27.33
C THR A 729 -0.63 -1.96 -27.53
N VAL A 730 -1.29 -1.19 -28.40
CA VAL A 730 -2.74 -1.30 -28.64
C VAL A 730 -3.01 -1.98 -29.99
N PRO A 731 -3.54 -3.22 -30.02
CA PRO A 731 -3.79 -3.94 -31.26
C PRO A 731 -4.94 -3.33 -32.08
N THR A 732 -4.81 -3.31 -33.40
CA THR A 732 -5.85 -2.82 -34.31
C THR A 732 -7.16 -3.58 -34.16
N LYS A 733 -7.09 -4.91 -33.92
CA LYS A 733 -8.27 -5.73 -33.61
C LYS A 733 -9.05 -5.29 -32.37
N ALA A 734 -8.38 -4.72 -31.36
CA ALA A 734 -9.04 -4.27 -30.14
C ALA A 734 -9.84 -2.98 -30.34
N ILE A 735 -9.50 -2.18 -31.37
CA ILE A 735 -10.23 -0.96 -31.73
C ILE A 735 -11.27 -1.25 -32.82
N ASN A 736 -10.87 -1.90 -33.92
CA ASN A 736 -11.76 -2.40 -34.97
C ASN A 736 -11.04 -3.43 -35.86
N PRO A 737 -11.43 -4.73 -35.83
CA PRO A 737 -10.82 -5.78 -36.66
C PRO A 737 -10.81 -5.52 -38.17
N ALA A 738 -11.78 -4.76 -38.69
CA ALA A 738 -11.85 -4.46 -40.13
C ALA A 738 -10.75 -3.49 -40.62
N LEU A 739 -10.01 -2.84 -39.71
CA LEU A 739 -8.91 -1.92 -40.05
C LEU A 739 -7.55 -2.61 -40.15
N GLU A 740 -7.37 -3.80 -39.56
CA GLU A 740 -6.08 -4.50 -39.55
C GLU A 740 -5.50 -4.75 -40.97
N PRO A 741 -6.28 -5.14 -41.99
CA PRO A 741 -5.76 -5.30 -43.36
C PRO A 741 -5.28 -4.00 -44.01
N LEU A 742 -5.61 -2.84 -43.44
CA LEU A 742 -5.22 -1.51 -43.93
C LEU A 742 -4.09 -0.88 -43.10
N LEU A 743 -4.10 -1.09 -41.78
CA LEU A 743 -3.22 -0.42 -40.83
C LEU A 743 -2.14 -1.34 -40.22
N GLY A 744 -2.25 -2.66 -40.40
CA GLY A 744 -1.44 -3.65 -39.70
C GLY A 744 -1.96 -3.98 -38.29
N PRO A 745 -1.26 -4.86 -37.56
CA PRO A 745 -1.74 -5.44 -36.31
C PRO A 745 -1.70 -4.50 -35.09
N VAL A 746 -0.90 -3.43 -35.14
CA VAL A 746 -0.77 -2.43 -34.07
C VAL A 746 -1.38 -1.11 -34.54
N PHE A 747 -2.25 -0.52 -33.72
CA PHE A 747 -2.92 0.73 -34.02
C PHE A 747 -2.11 1.93 -33.53
N PHE A 748 -1.59 1.85 -32.30
CA PHE A 748 -0.56 2.75 -31.76
C PHE A 748 0.20 2.10 -30.60
N ASN A 749 1.34 2.70 -30.26
CA ASN A 749 2.07 2.45 -29.02
C ASN A 749 1.82 3.58 -28.03
N LEU A 750 1.58 3.23 -26.77
CA LEU A 750 1.42 4.16 -25.65
C LEU A 750 2.75 4.26 -24.89
N TYR A 751 3.41 5.41 -25.01
CA TYR A 751 4.64 5.71 -24.29
C TYR A 751 4.37 6.57 -23.06
N ALA A 752 5.05 6.26 -21.96
CA ALA A 752 5.16 7.15 -20.82
C ALA A 752 6.44 7.98 -20.95
N GLU A 753 6.26 9.29 -20.99
CA GLU A 753 7.30 10.23 -21.38
C GLU A 753 7.43 11.35 -20.33
N GLY A 754 8.67 11.68 -19.97
CA GLY A 754 9.02 12.79 -19.10
C GLY A 754 8.96 14.13 -19.83
N THR A 755 9.17 15.23 -19.10
CA THR A 755 9.02 16.60 -19.64
C THR A 755 10.34 17.29 -20.00
N ALA A 756 11.46 16.57 -20.08
CA ALA A 756 12.77 17.10 -20.49
C ALA A 756 12.86 17.40 -22.01
N PRO A 757 13.76 18.30 -22.43
CA PRO A 757 14.15 18.43 -23.83
C PRO A 757 14.95 17.22 -24.30
N ARG A 758 14.64 16.73 -25.51
CA ARG A 758 15.24 15.52 -26.10
C ARG A 758 16.62 15.69 -26.73
N MET A 759 17.14 16.92 -26.82
CA MET A 759 18.41 17.26 -27.45
C MET A 759 19.46 17.57 -26.38
N GLY A 760 20.64 16.94 -26.51
CA GLY A 760 21.62 16.83 -25.44
C GLY A 760 22.14 18.15 -24.86
N GLY A 761 22.34 18.17 -23.54
CA GLY A 761 22.89 19.32 -22.82
C GLY A 761 21.80 20.26 -22.28
N PHE A 762 21.08 19.81 -21.26
CA PHE A 762 20.03 20.56 -20.56
C PHE A 762 20.63 21.80 -19.86
N ALA A 763 20.61 22.96 -20.53
CA ALA A 763 20.86 24.24 -19.88
C ALA A 763 19.65 24.63 -19.01
N ARG A 764 19.86 25.33 -17.89
CA ARG A 764 18.78 25.88 -17.03
C ARG A 764 17.82 26.87 -17.72
N THR A 765 18.03 27.12 -19.01
CA THR A 765 17.28 28.03 -19.88
C THR A 765 16.49 27.32 -20.98
N SER A 766 16.58 26.00 -21.14
CA SER A 766 15.78 25.26 -22.12
C SER A 766 14.31 25.20 -21.71
N ALA A 767 13.40 25.36 -22.68
CA ALA A 767 11.95 25.40 -22.42
C ALA A 767 11.40 24.05 -21.89
N GLY A 768 11.82 22.94 -22.49
CA GLY A 768 11.32 21.59 -22.20
C GLY A 768 9.83 21.41 -22.54
N GLY A 769 9.30 20.23 -22.21
CA GLY A 769 7.90 19.88 -22.45
C GLY A 769 7.55 19.52 -23.90
N PHE A 770 6.28 19.69 -24.27
CA PHE A 770 5.68 19.25 -25.53
C PHE A 770 4.82 20.33 -26.19
N THR A 771 5.00 20.56 -27.48
CA THR A 771 4.39 21.66 -28.24
C THR A 771 3.49 21.12 -29.35
N PHE A 772 2.17 21.29 -29.24
CA PHE A 772 1.25 20.82 -30.28
C PHE A 772 1.23 21.76 -31.48
N ARG A 773 1.40 21.20 -32.68
CA ARG A 773 1.42 21.98 -33.92
C ARG A 773 0.03 22.54 -34.24
N ARG A 774 -0.03 23.80 -34.69
CA ARG A 774 -1.28 24.52 -35.00
C ARG A 774 -1.27 25.07 -36.42
N GLY A 775 -2.44 25.13 -37.04
CA GLY A 775 -2.65 25.81 -38.32
C GLY A 775 -2.63 27.33 -38.19
N ALA A 776 -2.73 28.03 -39.33
CA ALA A 776 -2.83 29.49 -39.34
C ALA A 776 -4.08 30.01 -38.61
N ASP A 777 -5.14 29.19 -38.56
CA ASP A 777 -6.39 29.38 -37.82
C ASP A 777 -6.29 29.07 -36.31
N GLN A 778 -5.10 28.76 -35.81
CA GLN A 778 -4.79 28.32 -34.43
C GLN A 778 -5.46 26.99 -34.01
N ARG A 779 -6.16 26.28 -34.90
CA ARG A 779 -6.63 24.91 -34.62
C ARG A 779 -5.42 23.99 -34.53
N PRO A 780 -5.38 23.04 -33.58
CA PRO A 780 -4.34 22.01 -33.57
C PRO A 780 -4.41 21.18 -34.84
N GLN A 781 -3.27 20.76 -35.38
CA GLN A 781 -3.21 19.89 -36.56
C GLN A 781 -3.19 18.42 -36.14
N MET A 782 -3.84 17.55 -36.92
CA MET A 782 -3.77 16.09 -36.72
C MET A 782 -2.80 15.46 -37.73
N ILE A 783 -2.24 14.30 -37.38
CA ILE A 783 -1.65 13.38 -38.36
C ILE A 783 -2.60 12.19 -38.48
N SER A 784 -2.67 11.57 -39.67
CA SER A 784 -3.68 10.56 -39.98
C SER A 784 -3.12 9.40 -40.79
N PRO A 785 -3.48 8.14 -40.46
CA PRO A 785 -3.23 7.00 -41.35
C PRO A 785 -4.14 7.02 -42.61
N PHE A 786 -5.11 7.93 -42.67
CA PHE A 786 -6.01 8.15 -43.80
C PHE A 786 -5.60 9.37 -44.64
N ASP A 787 -4.37 9.89 -44.46
CA ASP A 787 -3.76 10.95 -45.27
C ASP A 787 -3.74 10.54 -46.76
N PRO A 788 -4.38 11.30 -47.67
CA PRO A 788 -4.43 10.96 -49.10
C PRO A 788 -3.10 11.21 -49.84
N ALA A 789 -2.05 11.72 -49.18
CA ALA A 789 -0.75 11.95 -49.81
C ALA A 789 -0.01 10.64 -50.14
N PRO A 790 0.54 10.49 -51.37
CA PRO A 790 1.31 9.30 -51.74
C PRO A 790 2.62 9.23 -50.95
N GLY A 791 2.77 8.19 -50.14
CA GLY A 791 3.89 7.98 -49.22
C GLY A 791 3.46 7.66 -47.79
N GLY A 792 2.24 8.06 -47.39
CA GLY A 792 1.60 7.63 -46.15
C GLY A 792 1.95 8.46 -44.90
N GLY A 793 0.96 9.24 -44.44
CA GLY A 793 0.73 9.43 -43.00
C GLY A 793 1.70 10.31 -42.20
N ASN A 794 2.39 11.26 -42.83
CA ASN A 794 3.18 12.29 -42.12
C ASN A 794 2.75 13.74 -42.44
N GLY A 795 1.66 13.93 -43.19
CA GLY A 795 1.05 15.24 -43.39
C GLY A 795 0.33 15.73 -42.13
N TYR A 796 0.60 16.98 -41.74
CA TYR A 796 -0.18 17.68 -40.71
C TYR A 796 -1.45 18.27 -41.34
N LEU A 797 -2.59 17.62 -41.08
CA LEU A 797 -3.91 17.91 -41.61
C LEU A 797 -4.75 18.76 -40.64
N ALA A 798 -5.89 19.29 -41.09
CA ALA A 798 -6.88 19.89 -40.21
C ALA A 798 -7.71 18.79 -39.52
N PRO A 799 -8.14 18.96 -38.25
CA PRO A 799 -8.90 17.96 -37.51
C PRO A 799 -10.39 18.03 -37.89
N ASP A 800 -10.69 17.54 -39.09
CA ASP A 800 -12.01 17.45 -39.70
C ASP A 800 -12.08 16.27 -40.69
N ALA A 801 -13.30 15.76 -40.92
CA ALA A 801 -13.50 14.61 -41.80
C ALA A 801 -13.16 14.95 -43.26
N ASN A 802 -13.29 16.21 -43.65
CA ASN A 802 -12.99 16.70 -45.01
C ASN A 802 -11.54 16.42 -45.41
N SER A 803 -10.59 16.57 -44.48
CA SER A 803 -9.16 16.33 -44.71
C SER A 803 -8.79 14.88 -45.05
N VAL A 804 -9.67 13.91 -44.72
CA VAL A 804 -9.46 12.46 -44.91
C VAL A 804 -10.58 11.78 -45.71
N TRP A 805 -11.59 12.54 -46.14
CA TRP A 805 -12.81 12.00 -46.75
C TRP A 805 -12.59 11.06 -47.95
N PRO A 806 -11.61 11.27 -48.85
CA PRO A 806 -11.36 10.34 -49.96
C PRO A 806 -11.05 8.91 -49.48
N ALA A 807 -10.31 8.75 -48.38
CA ALA A 807 -10.00 7.46 -47.79
C ALA A 807 -11.21 6.87 -47.05
N LEU A 808 -11.94 7.68 -46.26
CA LEU A 808 -13.16 7.23 -45.57
C LEU A 808 -14.24 6.78 -46.55
N ARG A 809 -14.43 7.49 -47.67
CA ARG A 809 -15.33 7.09 -48.76
C ARG A 809 -14.94 5.74 -49.34
N ASN A 810 -13.64 5.48 -49.53
CA ASN A 810 -13.17 4.20 -50.04
C ASN A 810 -13.39 3.06 -49.03
N LEU A 811 -13.23 3.32 -47.71
CA LEU A 811 -13.56 2.36 -46.66
C LEU A 811 -15.06 2.03 -46.61
N VAL A 812 -15.92 3.05 -46.71
CA VAL A 812 -17.39 2.91 -46.78
C VAL A 812 -17.84 2.12 -48.01
N LEU A 813 -17.18 2.30 -49.15
CA LEU A 813 -17.46 1.50 -50.34
C LEU A 813 -16.88 0.09 -50.26
N ALA A 814 -15.73 -0.10 -49.60
CA ALA A 814 -15.11 -1.40 -49.39
C ALA A 814 -15.96 -2.30 -48.47
N SER A 815 -16.66 -1.74 -47.48
CA SER A 815 -17.55 -2.48 -46.58
C SER A 815 -18.86 -2.95 -47.22
N GLN A 816 -19.20 -2.47 -48.44
CA GLN A 816 -20.35 -2.97 -49.18
C GLN A 816 -19.99 -4.22 -50.01
N PRO A 817 -20.89 -5.22 -50.11
CA PRO A 817 -20.73 -6.33 -51.05
C PRO A 817 -20.52 -5.85 -52.49
N ALA A 818 -19.78 -6.62 -53.29
CA ALA A 818 -19.61 -6.33 -54.72
C ALA A 818 -20.93 -6.51 -55.47
N GLY A 819 -21.31 -5.52 -56.30
CA GLY A 819 -22.51 -5.56 -57.13
C GLY A 819 -23.18 -4.18 -57.30
N PRO A 820 -24.34 -4.13 -57.99
CA PRO A 820 -24.96 -2.87 -58.44
C PRO A 820 -25.30 -1.87 -57.32
N ALA A 821 -25.61 -2.35 -56.11
CA ALA A 821 -25.89 -1.47 -54.97
C ALA A 821 -24.64 -0.68 -54.51
N ARG A 822 -23.46 -1.32 -54.52
CA ARG A 822 -22.17 -0.66 -54.24
C ARG A 822 -21.76 0.30 -55.35
N GLU A 823 -22.07 -0.03 -56.59
CA GLU A 823 -21.82 0.85 -57.75
C GLU A 823 -22.71 2.10 -57.73
N ALA A 824 -24.01 1.94 -57.43
CA ALA A 824 -24.94 3.04 -57.23
C ALA A 824 -24.52 3.94 -56.05
N LEU A 825 -24.12 3.34 -54.92
CA LEU A 825 -23.58 4.10 -53.78
C LEU A 825 -22.24 4.79 -54.13
N ALA A 826 -21.38 4.17 -54.94
CA ALA A 826 -20.13 4.79 -55.40
C ALA A 826 -20.36 5.98 -56.34
N ALA A 827 -21.41 5.93 -57.17
CA ALA A 827 -21.83 7.06 -58.00
C ALA A 827 -22.43 8.20 -57.16
N ALA A 828 -23.24 7.86 -56.15
CA ALA A 828 -23.93 8.85 -55.31
C ALA A 828 -23.08 9.44 -54.17
N LEU A 829 -22.07 8.74 -53.65
CA LEU A 829 -21.22 9.28 -52.58
C LEU A 829 -20.24 10.33 -53.12
N PRO A 830 -20.31 11.59 -52.63
CA PRO A 830 -19.55 12.70 -53.16
C PRO A 830 -18.05 12.47 -52.99
N ARG A 831 -17.23 12.88 -53.97
CA ARG A 831 -15.76 12.79 -53.86
C ARG A 831 -15.18 13.74 -52.80
N THR A 832 -15.91 14.82 -52.50
CA THR A 832 -15.61 15.86 -51.51
C THR A 832 -16.93 16.32 -50.87
N LEU A 833 -17.00 16.35 -49.54
CA LEU A 833 -18.19 16.80 -48.80
C LEU A 833 -18.52 18.27 -49.09
N SER A 834 -19.79 18.63 -49.24
CA SER A 834 -20.21 20.01 -49.62
C SER A 834 -20.14 21.05 -48.49
N ALA A 835 -19.75 20.65 -47.28
CA ALA A 835 -19.52 21.51 -46.11
C ALA A 835 -18.44 20.88 -45.21
N ASN A 836 -17.89 21.66 -44.28
CA ASN A 836 -16.91 21.15 -43.33
C ASN A 836 -17.58 20.37 -42.19
N VAL A 837 -17.12 19.14 -41.95
CA VAL A 837 -17.56 18.28 -40.83
C VAL A 837 -16.44 18.27 -39.78
N PRO A 838 -16.59 18.96 -38.64
CA PRO A 838 -15.54 19.09 -37.65
C PRO A 838 -15.24 17.74 -36.96
N GLY A 839 -13.98 17.57 -36.54
CA GLY A 839 -13.58 16.43 -35.73
C GLY A 839 -13.96 16.60 -34.25
N VAL A 840 -14.47 15.54 -33.63
CA VAL A 840 -14.66 15.42 -32.18
C VAL A 840 -13.41 14.81 -31.58
N LEU A 841 -12.82 15.44 -30.56
CA LEU A 841 -11.62 14.92 -29.92
C LEU A 841 -11.97 14.01 -28.73
N ARG A 842 -11.33 12.84 -28.63
CA ARG A 842 -11.41 11.94 -27.48
C ARG A 842 -10.01 11.52 -27.03
N ALA A 843 -9.79 11.30 -25.74
CA ALA A 843 -8.56 10.68 -25.24
C ALA A 843 -8.75 9.14 -25.15
N PHE A 844 -7.63 8.41 -25.17
CA PHE A 844 -7.63 6.97 -24.93
C PHE A 844 -7.60 6.68 -23.43
N ASN A 845 -8.47 5.78 -22.96
CA ASN A 845 -8.49 5.27 -21.60
C ASN A 845 -7.68 3.95 -21.56
N PRO A 846 -6.47 3.93 -20.95
CA PRO A 846 -5.57 2.77 -20.98
C PRO A 846 -6.01 1.62 -20.07
N THR A 847 -7.07 1.81 -19.28
CA THR A 847 -7.62 0.82 -18.36
C THR A 847 -8.85 0.16 -18.99
N ALA A 848 -9.76 0.94 -19.58
CA ALA A 848 -10.92 0.43 -20.33
C ALA A 848 -10.59 0.04 -21.79
N ARG A 849 -9.37 0.34 -22.28
CA ARG A 849 -8.92 0.19 -23.67
C ARG A 849 -9.85 0.87 -24.70
N ALA A 850 -10.50 1.97 -24.31
CA ALA A 850 -11.58 2.62 -25.04
C ALA A 850 -11.34 4.13 -25.30
N PHE A 851 -12.24 4.76 -26.08
CA PHE A 851 -12.22 6.19 -26.40
C PHE A 851 -13.51 6.87 -25.91
N ASP A 852 -13.54 7.12 -24.61
CA ASP A 852 -14.69 7.59 -23.80
C ASP A 852 -14.54 9.04 -23.30
N LEU A 853 -13.32 9.51 -23.03
CA LEU A 853 -13.04 10.84 -22.46
C LEU A 853 -13.07 11.97 -23.52
N PRO A 854 -14.02 12.93 -23.48
CA PRO A 854 -14.08 14.03 -24.45
C PRO A 854 -13.02 15.12 -24.18
N VAL A 855 -12.27 15.51 -25.21
CA VAL A 855 -11.19 16.52 -25.10
C VAL A 855 -11.62 17.86 -25.68
N ALA A 856 -11.89 18.85 -24.82
CA ALA A 856 -12.46 20.12 -25.25
C ALA A 856 -11.44 21.17 -25.77
N THR A 857 -10.13 21.01 -25.51
CA THR A 857 -9.02 21.78 -26.12
C THR A 857 -7.72 21.01 -26.03
N VAL A 858 -6.81 21.24 -26.99
CA VAL A 858 -5.43 20.75 -26.94
C VAL A 858 -4.50 21.90 -26.54
N ALA A 859 -3.80 21.73 -25.41
CA ALA A 859 -2.93 22.74 -24.81
C ALA A 859 -1.52 22.19 -24.56
N ASP A 860 -0.53 23.00 -24.89
CA ASP A 860 0.89 22.63 -24.81
C ASP A 860 1.31 22.29 -23.37
N ILE A 861 2.37 21.50 -23.23
CA ILE A 861 2.82 20.92 -21.96
C ILE A 861 4.13 21.59 -21.59
N PRO A 862 4.21 22.43 -20.53
CA PRO A 862 5.48 22.98 -20.09
C PRO A 862 6.33 21.93 -19.35
N LEU A 863 7.64 22.16 -19.28
CA LEU A 863 8.54 21.44 -18.36
C LEU A 863 7.95 21.41 -16.93
N THR A 864 7.97 20.24 -16.29
CA THR A 864 7.47 20.09 -14.91
C THR A 864 8.22 20.98 -13.92
N LYS A 865 7.46 21.77 -13.18
CA LYS A 865 7.97 22.66 -12.13
C LYS A 865 7.99 21.96 -10.76
N PRO A 866 8.83 22.42 -9.83
CA PRO A 866 8.81 21.94 -8.44
C PRO A 866 7.48 22.27 -7.76
N THR A 867 6.89 21.28 -7.10
CA THR A 867 5.68 21.48 -6.29
C THR A 867 6.05 22.18 -4.98
N ILE A 868 5.36 23.27 -4.63
CA ILE A 868 5.60 24.04 -3.39
C ILE A 868 4.46 23.80 -2.39
N THR A 869 4.75 23.18 -1.25
CA THR A 869 3.77 22.90 -0.18
C THR A 869 4.00 23.84 0.99
N THR A 870 3.00 24.67 1.29
CA THR A 870 2.99 25.58 2.46
C THR A 870 1.94 25.12 3.46
N THR A 871 2.35 24.79 4.68
CA THR A 871 1.46 24.32 5.76
C THR A 871 1.57 25.22 6.98
N THR A 872 0.42 25.66 7.50
CA THR A 872 0.28 26.29 8.81
C THR A 872 -0.45 25.33 9.75
N GLU A 873 0.04 25.17 10.98
CA GLU A 873 -0.40 24.10 11.86
C GLU A 873 -0.41 24.51 13.34
N LEU A 874 -1.52 24.24 14.03
CA LEU A 874 -1.70 24.41 15.47
C LEU A 874 -1.78 23.02 16.11
N GLY A 875 -0.77 22.66 16.89
CA GLY A 875 -0.69 21.36 17.57
C GLY A 875 -0.69 21.49 19.10
N TYR A 876 -1.30 20.53 19.77
CA TYR A 876 -1.26 20.37 21.22
C TYR A 876 -0.91 18.93 21.57
N LYS A 877 0.04 18.73 22.49
CA LYS A 877 0.38 17.42 23.07
C LYS A 877 0.45 17.54 24.58
N GLY A 878 -0.30 16.71 25.32
CA GLY A 878 -0.38 16.79 26.78
C GLY A 878 -0.64 15.44 27.46
N LEU A 879 0.02 15.20 28.59
CA LEU A 879 -0.19 14.01 29.43
C LEU A 879 -0.89 14.39 30.74
N PHE A 880 -2.20 14.18 30.80
CA PHE A 880 -3.03 14.46 31.96
C PHE A 880 -2.91 13.36 33.01
N SER A 881 -2.60 13.75 34.25
CA SER A 881 -2.54 12.88 35.45
C SER A 881 -1.72 11.59 35.27
N GLN A 882 -0.69 11.61 34.39
CA GLN A 882 0.08 10.45 33.93
C GLN A 882 -0.73 9.30 33.29
N LYS A 883 -2.05 9.44 33.14
CA LYS A 883 -2.96 8.37 32.65
C LYS A 883 -3.59 8.63 31.29
N LEU A 884 -3.71 9.89 30.85
CA LEU A 884 -4.32 10.23 29.56
C LEU A 884 -3.38 11.10 28.71
N LEU A 885 -2.76 10.48 27.71
CA LEU A 885 -2.02 11.17 26.66
C LEU A 885 -3.00 11.67 25.59
N VAL A 886 -2.92 12.96 25.25
CA VAL A 886 -3.72 13.61 24.21
C VAL A 886 -2.78 14.29 23.23
N GLY A 887 -2.96 14.05 21.93
CA GLY A 887 -2.39 14.82 20.83
C GLY A 887 -3.49 15.30 19.89
N VAL A 888 -3.54 16.60 19.60
CA VAL A 888 -4.48 17.21 18.64
C VAL A 888 -3.69 18.14 17.72
N ASP A 889 -3.74 17.89 16.42
CA ASP A 889 -3.09 18.72 15.40
C ASP A 889 -4.10 19.22 14.37
N LEU A 890 -4.21 20.54 14.20
CA LEU A 890 -5.07 21.19 13.21
C LEU A 890 -4.19 21.86 12.15
N TYR A 891 -4.34 21.47 10.88
CA TYR A 891 -3.47 21.93 9.80
C TYR A 891 -4.24 22.49 8.60
N ARG A 892 -3.62 23.45 7.91
CA ARG A 892 -4.05 23.97 6.61
C ARG A 892 -2.87 23.99 5.65
N SER A 893 -3.01 23.32 4.51
CA SER A 893 -2.01 23.20 3.47
C SER A 893 -2.47 23.86 2.17
N ARG A 894 -1.56 24.62 1.54
CA ARG A 894 -1.66 25.08 0.15
C ARG A 894 -0.51 24.46 -0.64
N VAL A 895 -0.84 23.74 -1.70
CA VAL A 895 0.12 23.12 -2.61
C VAL A 895 0.06 23.88 -3.92
N ARG A 896 1.20 24.34 -4.44
CA ARG A 896 1.30 25.10 -5.70
C ARG A 896 2.11 24.32 -6.72
N ASP A 897 1.74 24.44 -7.99
CA ASP A 897 2.32 23.65 -9.10
C ASP A 897 2.39 22.14 -8.75
N PHE A 898 1.30 21.55 -8.21
CA PHE A 898 1.26 20.12 -7.88
C PHE A 898 1.48 19.25 -9.12
N ILE A 899 2.53 18.43 -9.16
CA ILE A 899 2.74 17.44 -10.23
C ILE A 899 1.70 16.32 -10.08
N GLY A 900 0.76 16.23 -11.04
CA GLY A 900 -0.24 15.17 -11.07
C GLY A 900 0.31 13.83 -11.58
N PRO A 901 -0.51 12.76 -11.59
CA PRO A 901 -0.12 11.47 -12.13
C PRO A 901 0.14 11.53 -13.66
N LEU A 902 0.69 10.43 -14.20
CA LEU A 902 0.69 10.21 -15.65
C LEU A 902 -0.76 10.21 -16.17
N ASN A 903 -1.04 11.01 -17.18
CA ASN A 903 -2.32 11.01 -17.89
C ASN A 903 -2.07 10.89 -19.39
N VAL A 904 -2.99 10.28 -20.14
CA VAL A 904 -2.92 10.30 -21.62
C VAL A 904 -3.18 11.72 -22.11
N GLU A 905 -2.26 12.22 -22.95
CA GLU A 905 -2.24 13.62 -23.40
C GLU A 905 -2.44 13.77 -24.91
N THR A 906 -2.17 12.74 -25.73
CA THR A 906 -2.43 12.73 -27.17
C THR A 906 -3.92 12.51 -27.47
N PRO A 907 -4.67 13.51 -27.98
CA PRO A 907 -6.08 13.37 -28.33
C PRO A 907 -6.23 12.74 -29.71
N HIS A 908 -7.20 11.85 -29.86
CA HIS A 908 -7.60 11.25 -31.13
C HIS A 908 -8.79 11.99 -31.72
N VAL A 909 -8.81 12.12 -33.05
CA VAL A 909 -9.85 12.80 -33.81
C VAL A 909 -10.85 11.76 -34.31
N PHE A 910 -12.14 11.98 -34.03
CA PHE A 910 -13.27 11.20 -34.53
C PHE A 910 -14.13 12.09 -35.43
N VAL A 911 -14.96 11.49 -36.29
CA VAL A 911 -15.97 12.25 -37.03
C VAL A 911 -17.17 12.56 -36.12
N ASP A 912 -17.71 13.78 -36.18
CA ASP A 912 -19.04 14.06 -35.64
C ASP A 912 -20.11 13.34 -36.49
N PRO A 913 -20.82 12.33 -35.95
CA PRO A 913 -21.77 11.56 -36.74
C PRO A 913 -23.05 12.34 -37.05
N ALA A 914 -23.44 13.32 -36.22
CA ALA A 914 -24.62 14.14 -36.49
C ALA A 914 -24.33 15.15 -37.61
N ALA A 915 -23.17 15.81 -37.57
CA ALA A 915 -22.74 16.71 -38.63
C ALA A 915 -22.46 15.95 -39.95
N LEU A 916 -21.81 14.78 -39.89
CA LEU A 916 -21.59 13.95 -41.09
C LEU A 916 -22.91 13.49 -41.70
N ALA A 917 -23.87 13.00 -40.90
CA ALA A 917 -25.16 12.57 -41.40
C ALA A 917 -25.93 13.73 -42.06
N GLN A 918 -25.88 14.95 -41.52
CA GLN A 918 -26.52 16.11 -42.13
C GLN A 918 -25.89 16.48 -43.48
N VAL A 919 -24.55 16.50 -43.57
CA VAL A 919 -23.84 16.83 -44.83
C VAL A 919 -24.02 15.73 -45.88
N LEU A 920 -23.91 14.45 -45.50
CA LEU A 920 -24.15 13.34 -46.43
C LEU A 920 -25.61 13.24 -46.87
N ALA A 921 -26.60 13.50 -46.00
CA ALA A 921 -28.00 13.50 -46.41
C ALA A 921 -28.31 14.62 -47.42
N LYS A 922 -27.66 15.78 -47.29
CA LYS A 922 -27.72 16.88 -48.28
C LYS A 922 -27.06 16.45 -49.60
N ASP A 923 -25.87 15.88 -49.55
CA ASP A 923 -25.09 15.53 -50.74
C ASP A 923 -25.70 14.36 -51.53
N LEU A 924 -26.24 13.35 -50.84
CA LEU A 924 -26.97 12.23 -51.46
C LEU A 924 -28.28 12.70 -52.13
N LYS A 925 -29.02 13.64 -51.53
CA LYS A 925 -30.20 14.26 -52.16
C LYS A 925 -29.84 15.03 -53.42
N ALA A 926 -28.73 15.78 -53.40
CA ALA A 926 -28.21 16.47 -54.58
C ALA A 926 -27.80 15.48 -55.69
N ASN A 927 -27.31 14.30 -55.32
CA ASN A 927 -26.96 13.20 -56.23
C ASN A 927 -28.13 12.24 -56.53
N GLY A 928 -29.38 12.69 -56.36
CA GLY A 928 -30.58 12.01 -56.86
C GLY A 928 -31.23 10.97 -55.95
N PHE A 929 -30.76 10.78 -54.72
CA PHE A 929 -31.45 9.91 -53.75
C PHE A 929 -32.73 10.58 -53.23
N SER A 930 -33.80 9.79 -53.01
CA SER A 930 -35.02 10.30 -52.37
C SER A 930 -34.74 10.69 -50.92
N PRO A 931 -35.47 11.67 -50.32
CA PRO A 931 -35.10 12.24 -49.04
C PRO A 931 -34.92 11.23 -47.90
N ALA A 932 -35.85 10.28 -47.77
CA ALA A 932 -35.82 9.24 -46.74
C ALA A 932 -34.66 8.23 -46.94
N VAL A 933 -34.35 7.85 -48.19
CA VAL A 933 -33.24 6.93 -48.48
C VAL A 933 -31.91 7.64 -48.24
N ALA A 934 -31.77 8.90 -48.67
CA ALA A 934 -30.59 9.71 -48.40
C ALA A 934 -30.33 9.89 -46.89
N GLU A 935 -31.37 10.15 -46.09
CA GLU A 935 -31.26 10.29 -44.64
C GLU A 935 -30.88 8.98 -43.95
N ALA A 936 -31.55 7.87 -44.27
CA ALA A 936 -31.23 6.55 -43.71
C ALA A 936 -29.81 6.09 -44.09
N THR A 937 -29.41 6.26 -45.35
CA THR A 937 -28.05 5.94 -45.83
C THR A 937 -26.99 6.81 -45.16
N ALA A 938 -27.22 8.12 -45.04
CA ALA A 938 -26.30 9.03 -44.37
C ALA A 938 -26.14 8.72 -42.87
N GLN A 939 -27.24 8.40 -42.18
CA GLN A 939 -27.20 7.96 -40.78
C GLN A 939 -26.43 6.66 -40.62
N GLY A 940 -26.68 5.64 -41.46
CA GLY A 940 -25.95 4.36 -41.40
C GLY A 940 -24.45 4.52 -41.63
N ILE A 941 -24.05 5.32 -42.62
CA ILE A 941 -22.64 5.63 -42.88
C ILE A 941 -22.00 6.39 -41.71
N ALA A 942 -22.70 7.38 -41.15
CA ALA A 942 -22.18 8.17 -40.05
C ALA A 942 -22.05 7.36 -38.74
N GLN A 943 -22.99 6.47 -38.43
CA GLN A 943 -22.91 5.55 -37.31
C GLN A 943 -21.71 4.60 -37.45
N ASN A 944 -21.52 4.00 -38.64
CA ASN A 944 -20.39 3.10 -38.91
C ASN A 944 -19.01 3.78 -38.79
N LEU A 945 -18.94 5.11 -38.96
CA LEU A 945 -17.71 5.90 -38.80
C LEU A 945 -17.60 6.60 -37.42
N ALA A 946 -18.65 6.58 -36.58
CA ALA A 946 -18.72 7.35 -35.33
C ALA A 946 -17.66 6.96 -34.29
N ASN A 947 -17.16 5.73 -34.35
CA ASN A 947 -16.13 5.18 -33.46
C ASN A 947 -14.82 4.84 -34.18
N LEU A 948 -14.63 5.36 -35.40
CA LEU A 948 -13.35 5.29 -36.11
C LEU A 948 -12.47 6.49 -35.69
N PRO A 949 -11.28 6.28 -35.09
CA PRO A 949 -10.32 7.35 -34.90
C PRO A 949 -9.67 7.65 -36.27
N ILE A 950 -9.97 8.83 -36.82
CA ILE A 950 -9.54 9.26 -38.16
C ILE A 950 -8.19 9.98 -38.18
N GLY A 951 -7.56 10.15 -37.02
CA GLY A 951 -6.26 10.77 -36.84
C GLY A 951 -5.98 11.05 -35.37
N LEU A 952 -4.82 11.62 -35.07
CA LEU A 952 -4.42 11.99 -33.72
C LEU A 952 -3.62 13.30 -33.72
N ILE A 953 -3.76 14.08 -32.66
CA ILE A 953 -3.09 15.36 -32.48
C ILE A 953 -1.91 15.14 -31.56
N SER A 954 -0.74 14.90 -32.13
CA SER A 954 0.49 14.68 -31.38
C SER A 954 1.38 15.94 -31.32
N PRO A 955 2.24 16.05 -30.29
CA PRO A 955 3.20 17.13 -30.17
C PRO A 955 4.33 16.98 -31.20
N GLN A 956 5.17 18.01 -31.35
CA GLN A 956 6.24 18.05 -32.35
C GLN A 956 7.51 17.30 -31.94
N GLU A 957 7.64 16.96 -30.66
CA GLU A 957 8.86 16.42 -30.07
C GLU A 957 8.96 14.88 -30.16
N ILE A 958 7.84 14.15 -30.37
CA ILE A 958 7.80 12.68 -30.44
C ILE A 958 8.51 12.11 -31.69
N GLN A 959 8.88 10.81 -31.66
CA GLN A 959 9.68 10.21 -32.75
C GLN A 959 8.82 9.66 -33.89
N SER A 960 7.66 9.07 -33.59
CA SER A 960 6.68 8.65 -34.59
C SER A 960 5.44 9.52 -34.55
N ALA A 961 4.92 9.86 -35.72
CA ALA A 961 3.60 10.47 -35.90
C ALA A 961 2.42 9.62 -35.34
N THR A 962 2.68 8.35 -34.97
CA THR A 962 1.71 7.41 -34.40
C THR A 962 1.94 7.07 -32.92
N GLU A 963 2.90 7.72 -32.26
CA GLU A 963 3.09 7.57 -30.80
C GLU A 963 2.02 8.34 -30.03
N VAL A 964 1.39 7.65 -29.08
CA VAL A 964 0.44 8.22 -28.11
C VAL A 964 1.20 8.39 -26.80
N ILE A 965 1.25 9.61 -26.26
CA ILE A 965 1.98 9.87 -25.00
C ILE A 965 1.05 9.95 -23.80
N MET A 966 1.52 9.41 -22.67
CA MET A 966 1.15 9.85 -21.34
C MET A 966 2.31 10.56 -20.66
N THR A 967 2.03 11.66 -19.96
CA THR A 967 3.07 12.46 -19.29
C THR A 967 2.52 13.16 -18.04
N TYR A 968 3.39 13.83 -17.30
CA TYR A 968 3.10 14.53 -16.06
C TYR A 968 2.79 16.02 -16.34
N ARG A 969 1.73 16.56 -15.72
CA ARG A 969 1.42 18.00 -15.74
C ARG A 969 1.41 18.59 -14.31
N ASN A 970 1.83 19.84 -14.17
CA ASN A 970 1.51 20.62 -12.98
C ASN A 970 0.01 21.03 -13.02
N PHE A 971 -0.79 20.56 -12.07
CA PHE A 971 -2.23 20.80 -11.99
C PHE A 971 -2.57 22.27 -11.68
N GLY A 972 -1.75 22.91 -10.83
CA GLY A 972 -1.93 24.28 -10.36
C GLY A 972 -1.96 24.35 -8.83
N ASP A 973 -2.78 25.26 -8.30
CA ASP A 973 -2.92 25.52 -6.88
C ASP A 973 -4.05 24.68 -6.26
N ILE A 974 -3.70 23.88 -5.25
CA ILE A 974 -4.60 23.08 -4.43
C ILE A 974 -4.58 23.63 -3.00
N SER A 975 -5.70 23.52 -2.28
CA SER A 975 -5.77 23.88 -0.85
C SER A 975 -6.75 23.00 -0.09
N PHE A 976 -6.32 22.53 1.08
CA PHE A 976 -7.10 21.72 1.99
C PHE A 976 -6.72 22.01 3.44
N TYR A 977 -7.63 21.69 4.36
CA TYR A 977 -7.36 21.62 5.79
C TYR A 977 -7.70 20.23 6.33
N GLY A 978 -7.23 19.92 7.52
CA GLY A 978 -7.50 18.66 8.20
C GLY A 978 -7.19 18.72 9.69
N ALA A 979 -7.46 17.61 10.36
CA ALA A 979 -7.25 17.44 11.78
C ALA A 979 -6.79 16.01 12.09
N ASP A 980 -5.85 15.86 13.02
CA ASP A 980 -5.47 14.57 13.59
C ASP A 980 -5.67 14.58 15.10
N LEU A 981 -6.24 13.50 15.61
CA LEU A 981 -6.48 13.24 17.02
C LEU A 981 -5.79 11.93 17.40
N SER A 982 -5.09 11.94 18.53
CA SER A 982 -4.55 10.75 19.19
C SER A 982 -4.86 10.80 20.68
N LEU A 983 -5.42 9.72 21.20
CA LEU A 983 -5.69 9.49 22.61
C LEU A 983 -5.04 8.17 23.04
N GLY A 984 -4.30 8.21 24.15
CA GLY A 984 -3.77 7.02 24.81
C GLY A 984 -4.16 7.05 26.28
N TRP A 985 -5.10 6.21 26.69
CA TRP A 985 -5.60 6.15 28.06
C TRP A 985 -5.11 4.87 28.75
N PHE A 986 -4.20 5.05 29.69
CA PHE A 986 -3.75 4.04 30.63
C PHE A 986 -4.78 3.97 31.77
N LEU A 987 -5.67 3.00 31.75
CA LEU A 987 -6.69 2.82 32.80
C LEU A 987 -6.01 2.41 34.11
N ASN A 988 -5.11 1.44 33.99
CA ASN A 988 -4.20 0.93 35.01
C ASN A 988 -2.92 0.42 34.30
N ARG A 989 -2.02 -0.26 35.02
CA ARG A 989 -0.74 -0.74 34.49
C ARG A 989 -0.89 -1.84 33.42
N SER A 990 -2.00 -2.57 33.43
CA SER A 990 -2.28 -3.64 32.47
C SER A 990 -3.12 -3.18 31.28
N TRP A 991 -4.14 -2.35 31.48
CA TRP A 991 -5.12 -2.00 30.45
C TRP A 991 -4.87 -0.61 29.87
N ARG A 992 -4.64 -0.57 28.55
CA ARG A 992 -4.45 0.66 27.77
C ARG A 992 -5.42 0.72 26.60
N LEU A 993 -6.19 1.80 26.53
CA LEU A 993 -7.01 2.16 25.37
C LEU A 993 -6.23 3.10 24.45
N GLY A 994 -6.42 2.96 23.14
CA GLY A 994 -5.90 3.85 22.12
C GLY A 994 -6.99 4.27 21.14
N LEU A 995 -6.99 5.54 20.72
CA LEU A 995 -7.86 6.06 19.66
C LEU A 995 -7.07 7.03 18.79
N ASN A 996 -6.93 6.72 17.50
CA ASN A 996 -6.37 7.60 16.49
C ASN A 996 -7.47 7.92 15.46
N TYR A 997 -7.66 9.19 15.14
CA TYR A 997 -8.61 9.65 14.11
C TYR A 997 -7.96 10.74 13.26
N SER A 998 -8.12 10.63 11.94
CA SER A 998 -7.60 11.56 10.95
C SER A 998 -8.71 12.01 10.01
N HIS A 999 -8.82 13.32 9.83
CA HIS A 999 -9.76 13.97 8.91
C HIS A 999 -9.02 14.85 7.89
N VAL A 1000 -9.43 14.78 6.62
CA VAL A 1000 -9.07 15.77 5.59
C VAL A 1000 -10.31 16.26 4.84
N SER A 1001 -10.37 17.58 4.67
CA SER A 1001 -11.52 18.30 4.12
C SER A 1001 -11.90 17.90 2.69
N ARG A 1002 -10.95 17.43 1.87
CA ARG A 1002 -11.14 17.01 0.47
C ARG A 1002 -10.20 15.86 0.11
N ASP A 1003 -10.73 14.90 -0.63
CA ASP A 1003 -10.07 13.77 -1.30
C ASP A 1003 -10.07 13.91 -2.84
N PHE A 1004 -10.82 14.85 -3.40
CA PHE A 1004 -10.93 15.07 -4.84
C PHE A 1004 -10.84 16.55 -5.20
N PHE A 1005 -10.18 16.84 -6.31
CA PHE A 1005 -9.87 18.18 -6.81
C PHE A 1005 -10.22 18.25 -8.30
N ALA A 1006 -11.47 18.62 -8.58
CA ALA A 1006 -11.96 18.81 -9.94
C ALA A 1006 -11.44 20.11 -10.57
N LYS A 1007 -11.18 20.10 -11.87
CA LYS A 1007 -10.80 21.25 -12.70
C LYS A 1007 -11.85 21.47 -13.79
N ASN A 1008 -12.97 22.10 -13.40
CA ASN A 1008 -14.16 22.30 -14.23
C ASN A 1008 -13.85 22.74 -15.68
N GLY A 1009 -13.85 21.77 -16.60
CA GLY A 1009 -14.05 22.01 -18.02
C GLY A 1009 -12.81 22.30 -18.88
N ARG A 1010 -11.60 21.82 -18.55
CA ARG A 1010 -10.48 21.47 -19.49
C ARG A 1010 -9.23 20.99 -18.74
N GLN A 1011 -8.33 20.30 -19.46
CA GLN A 1011 -7.03 19.80 -18.98
C GLN A 1011 -6.20 20.85 -18.19
N PRO A 1012 -5.30 20.43 -17.26
CA PRO A 1012 -5.02 19.07 -16.79
C PRO A 1012 -6.22 18.36 -16.15
N HIS A 1013 -6.21 17.03 -16.22
CA HIS A 1013 -7.25 16.13 -15.71
C HIS A 1013 -7.43 16.24 -14.18
N ASP A 1014 -8.60 15.83 -13.70
CA ASP A 1014 -8.98 15.87 -12.27
C ASP A 1014 -8.07 14.98 -11.40
N ILE A 1015 -7.80 15.44 -10.17
CA ILE A 1015 -6.86 14.79 -9.26
C ILE A 1015 -7.55 14.33 -7.97
N ALA A 1016 -7.32 13.07 -7.61
CA ALA A 1016 -7.64 12.53 -6.30
C ALA A 1016 -6.44 12.63 -5.35
N LEU A 1017 -6.72 12.68 -4.05
CA LEU A 1017 -5.73 12.55 -2.97
C LEU A 1017 -5.22 11.10 -2.84
N ASN A 1018 -5.96 10.14 -3.41
CA ASN A 1018 -5.73 8.69 -3.32
C ASN A 1018 -5.63 8.20 -1.86
N ALA A 1019 -6.29 8.91 -0.93
CA ALA A 1019 -6.29 8.65 0.50
C ALA A 1019 -7.66 9.05 1.10
N PRO A 1020 -8.11 8.39 2.19
CA PRO A 1020 -9.44 8.57 2.75
C PRO A 1020 -9.65 9.91 3.45
N ARG A 1021 -10.83 10.53 3.29
CA ARG A 1021 -11.23 11.74 4.05
C ARG A 1021 -11.33 11.52 5.54
N ASN A 1022 -11.68 10.30 5.97
CA ASN A 1022 -11.83 9.91 7.36
C ASN A 1022 -11.18 8.53 7.56
N LYS A 1023 -10.27 8.44 8.53
CA LYS A 1023 -9.68 7.19 8.99
C LYS A 1023 -9.71 7.13 10.51
N LEU A 1024 -10.10 5.98 11.04
CA LEU A 1024 -10.22 5.72 12.48
C LEU A 1024 -9.46 4.44 12.83
N SER A 1025 -8.74 4.44 13.95
CA SER A 1025 -8.31 3.20 14.59
C SER A 1025 -8.48 3.28 16.10
N ALA A 1026 -9.16 2.28 16.66
CA ALA A 1026 -9.34 2.10 18.10
C ALA A 1026 -8.64 0.81 18.53
N SER A 1027 -7.99 0.80 19.69
CA SER A 1027 -7.30 -0.39 20.20
C SER A 1027 -7.49 -0.56 21.69
N VAL A 1028 -7.59 -1.82 22.11
CA VAL A 1028 -7.55 -2.25 23.51
C VAL A 1028 -6.32 -3.14 23.66
N ARG A 1029 -5.37 -2.73 24.51
CA ARG A 1029 -4.18 -3.51 24.87
C ARG A 1029 -4.28 -3.95 26.33
N PHE A 1030 -3.94 -5.20 26.58
CA PHE A 1030 -3.76 -5.79 27.91
C PHE A 1030 -2.32 -6.32 28.06
N THR A 1031 -1.69 -6.02 29.19
CA THR A 1031 -0.35 -6.49 29.55
C THR A 1031 -0.36 -7.08 30.97
N ALA A 1032 0.01 -8.35 31.12
CA ALA A 1032 0.21 -9.02 32.41
C ALA A 1032 1.71 -9.17 32.69
N LEU A 1033 2.20 -8.42 33.68
CA LEU A 1033 3.63 -8.29 33.96
C LEU A 1033 4.24 -9.61 34.47
N SER A 1034 3.47 -10.35 35.27
CA SER A 1034 3.87 -11.63 35.88
C SER A 1034 4.08 -12.78 34.88
N SER A 1035 3.46 -12.74 33.69
CA SER A 1035 3.61 -13.76 32.64
C SER A 1035 4.33 -13.27 31.39
N GLY A 1036 4.60 -11.97 31.26
CA GLY A 1036 5.09 -11.38 30.03
C GLY A 1036 4.10 -11.50 28.85
N LEU A 1037 2.81 -11.66 29.15
CA LEU A 1037 1.74 -11.65 28.15
C LEU A 1037 1.37 -10.20 27.84
N GLU A 1038 1.52 -9.80 26.58
CA GLU A 1038 0.85 -8.62 26.01
C GLU A 1038 -0.08 -9.09 24.89
N THR A 1039 -1.25 -8.47 24.79
CA THR A 1039 -2.16 -8.65 23.66
C THR A 1039 -2.85 -7.35 23.30
N GLU A 1040 -3.08 -7.11 22.01
CA GLU A 1040 -3.75 -5.92 21.50
C GLU A 1040 -4.80 -6.32 20.46
N THR A 1041 -6.06 -5.99 20.71
CA THR A 1041 -7.11 -6.04 19.68
C THR A 1041 -7.29 -4.63 19.12
N ARG A 1042 -7.25 -4.47 17.80
CA ARG A 1042 -7.31 -3.18 17.11
C ARG A 1042 -8.34 -3.19 15.98
N LEU A 1043 -9.32 -2.30 16.06
CA LEU A 1043 -10.19 -1.98 14.94
C LEU A 1043 -9.53 -0.90 14.07
N ARG A 1044 -9.63 -1.04 12.75
CA ARG A 1044 -9.32 -0.01 11.74
C ARG A 1044 -10.53 0.17 10.84
N HIS A 1045 -10.97 1.41 10.65
CA HIS A 1045 -12.02 1.80 9.72
C HIS A 1045 -11.50 2.85 8.74
N VAL A 1046 -11.71 2.61 7.45
CA VAL A 1046 -11.28 3.46 6.34
C VAL A 1046 -12.52 3.76 5.48
N GLN A 1047 -12.89 5.03 5.41
CA GLN A 1047 -13.92 5.49 4.46
C GLN A 1047 -13.40 5.31 3.02
N GLY A 1048 -14.24 4.83 2.11
CA GLY A 1048 -13.91 4.75 0.68
C GLY A 1048 -13.60 6.12 0.05
N PHE A 1049 -12.78 6.12 -1.00
CA PHE A 1049 -12.22 7.31 -1.65
C PHE A 1049 -11.92 7.07 -3.14
N PRO A 1050 -11.95 8.12 -3.99
CA PRO A 1050 -11.55 8.01 -5.40
C PRO A 1050 -10.03 7.84 -5.53
N VAL A 1051 -9.60 7.15 -6.59
CA VAL A 1051 -8.20 6.97 -6.96
C VAL A 1051 -7.97 7.40 -8.41
N ASN A 1052 -6.94 8.21 -8.64
CA ASN A 1052 -6.32 8.48 -9.94
C ASN A 1052 -4.79 8.43 -9.75
N SER A 1053 -4.17 7.35 -10.24
CA SER A 1053 -2.74 7.07 -10.06
C SER A 1053 -2.17 6.39 -11.31
N GLY A 1054 -2.11 7.13 -12.42
CA GLY A 1054 -1.64 6.61 -13.71
C GLY A 1054 -2.70 5.72 -14.34
N VAL A 1055 -2.33 4.48 -14.69
CA VAL A 1055 -3.27 3.48 -15.22
C VAL A 1055 -4.28 2.94 -14.20
N TYR A 1056 -4.16 3.33 -12.91
CA TYR A 1056 -5.09 2.95 -11.85
C TYR A 1056 -6.06 4.09 -11.56
N ILE A 1057 -7.26 4.00 -12.14
CA ILE A 1057 -8.35 4.97 -11.99
C ILE A 1057 -9.59 4.23 -11.50
N GLY A 1058 -10.27 4.74 -10.47
CA GLY A 1058 -11.46 4.11 -9.90
C GLY A 1058 -11.77 4.63 -8.49
N ALA A 1059 -12.27 3.74 -7.62
CA ALA A 1059 -12.49 4.03 -6.21
C ALA A 1059 -12.13 2.85 -5.31
N VAL A 1060 -11.60 3.15 -4.12
CA VAL A 1060 -11.47 2.21 -3.00
C VAL A 1060 -12.77 2.23 -2.21
N GLN A 1061 -13.32 1.06 -1.91
CA GLN A 1061 -14.54 0.91 -1.12
C GLN A 1061 -14.26 1.14 0.38
N THR A 1062 -15.31 1.50 1.14
CA THR A 1062 -15.23 1.59 2.60
C THR A 1062 -14.97 0.21 3.21
N TYR A 1063 -13.99 0.09 4.09
CA TYR A 1063 -13.69 -1.17 4.80
C TYR A 1063 -13.46 -0.96 6.30
N THR A 1064 -13.81 -2.00 7.06
CA THR A 1064 -13.52 -2.10 8.50
C THR A 1064 -12.87 -3.45 8.74
N VAL A 1065 -11.75 -3.48 9.43
CA VAL A 1065 -11.02 -4.71 9.77
C VAL A 1065 -10.60 -4.69 11.23
N VAL A 1066 -10.51 -5.88 11.83
CA VAL A 1066 -10.00 -6.08 13.18
C VAL A 1066 -8.69 -6.84 13.08
N ASP A 1067 -7.63 -6.33 13.67
CA ASP A 1067 -6.36 -7.04 13.85
C ASP A 1067 -6.22 -7.48 15.31
N TRP A 1068 -5.53 -8.59 15.56
CA TRP A 1068 -5.23 -9.08 16.90
C TRP A 1068 -3.77 -9.53 17.01
N ASP A 1069 -3.04 -8.93 17.96
CA ASP A 1069 -1.67 -9.28 18.31
C ASP A 1069 -1.62 -9.93 19.69
N MET A 1070 -0.71 -10.89 19.88
CA MET A 1070 -0.41 -11.53 21.17
C MET A 1070 1.08 -11.89 21.24
N SER A 1071 1.80 -11.36 22.23
CA SER A 1071 3.16 -11.78 22.57
C SER A 1071 3.20 -12.40 23.96
N PHE A 1072 3.86 -13.54 24.14
CA PHE A 1072 4.00 -14.17 25.46
C PHE A 1072 5.38 -14.80 25.68
N ASN A 1073 5.88 -14.72 26.91
CA ASN A 1073 7.20 -15.24 27.26
C ASN A 1073 7.11 -16.72 27.62
N LEU A 1074 7.68 -17.58 26.76
CA LEU A 1074 7.84 -19.02 27.00
C LEU A 1074 8.91 -19.29 28.07
N SER A 1075 9.96 -18.46 28.11
CA SER A 1075 11.04 -18.52 29.09
C SER A 1075 11.55 -17.10 29.42
N ARG A 1076 12.64 -16.97 30.19
CA ARG A 1076 13.33 -15.67 30.38
C ARG A 1076 14.01 -15.15 29.11
N SER A 1077 14.24 -16.00 28.11
CA SER A 1077 14.97 -15.69 26.89
C SER A 1077 14.21 -16.04 25.60
N THR A 1078 13.05 -16.70 25.72
CA THR A 1078 12.22 -17.16 24.59
C THR A 1078 10.85 -16.50 24.65
N GLN A 1079 10.45 -15.83 23.58
CA GLN A 1079 9.15 -15.21 23.40
C GLN A 1079 8.45 -15.79 22.16
N ALA A 1080 7.13 -15.92 22.21
CA ALA A 1080 6.29 -16.26 21.06
C ALA A 1080 5.42 -15.05 20.69
N LEU A 1081 5.31 -14.78 19.39
CA LEU A 1081 4.58 -13.67 18.78
C LEU A 1081 3.55 -14.26 17.81
N LEU A 1082 2.26 -14.06 18.10
CA LEU A 1082 1.15 -14.39 17.22
C LEU A 1082 0.49 -13.09 16.75
N ALA A 1083 0.40 -12.89 15.44
CA ALA A 1083 -0.29 -11.75 14.84
C ALA A 1083 -1.32 -12.25 13.83
N VAL A 1084 -2.56 -11.77 13.96
CA VAL A 1084 -3.68 -12.07 13.06
C VAL A 1084 -4.20 -10.75 12.49
N GLN A 1085 -3.72 -10.40 11.30
CA GLN A 1085 -4.27 -9.25 10.55
C GLN A 1085 -5.62 -9.67 9.95
N ASN A 1086 -6.61 -8.77 9.98
CA ASN A 1086 -7.96 -9.02 9.47
C ASN A 1086 -8.61 -10.32 10.02
N LEU A 1087 -8.71 -10.41 11.35
CA LEU A 1087 -9.29 -11.52 12.12
C LEU A 1087 -10.69 -11.96 11.65
N LEU A 1088 -11.51 -11.02 11.17
CA LEU A 1088 -12.87 -11.26 10.64
C LEU A 1088 -12.89 -11.69 9.16
N ASP A 1089 -11.71 -11.88 8.55
CA ASP A 1089 -11.53 -12.32 7.16
C ASP A 1089 -12.28 -11.49 6.11
N SER A 1090 -12.62 -10.24 6.44
CA SER A 1090 -13.43 -9.36 5.58
C SER A 1090 -12.55 -8.82 4.45
N PRO A 1091 -12.78 -9.18 3.19
CA PRO A 1091 -11.83 -8.91 2.12
C PRO A 1091 -11.81 -7.41 1.81
N TYR A 1092 -10.62 -6.81 1.76
CA TYR A 1092 -10.48 -5.38 1.46
C TYR A 1092 -9.39 -5.11 0.43
N ARG A 1093 -9.61 -4.10 -0.41
CA ARG A 1093 -8.65 -3.65 -1.42
C ARG A 1093 -8.23 -2.22 -1.05
N ALA A 1094 -6.98 -2.03 -0.64
CA ALA A 1094 -6.52 -0.74 -0.12
C ALA A 1094 -6.11 0.28 -1.21
N PHE A 1095 -5.96 -0.17 -2.47
CA PHE A 1095 -5.66 0.68 -3.63
C PHE A 1095 -6.25 0.10 -4.92
N VAL A 1096 -6.58 0.91 -5.93
CA VAL A 1096 -7.03 0.39 -7.23
C VAL A 1096 -5.88 -0.34 -7.93
N GLY A 1097 -6.14 -1.54 -8.45
CA GLY A 1097 -5.10 -2.42 -9.02
C GLY A 1097 -4.38 -3.32 -8.02
N ALA A 1098 -4.44 -3.02 -6.71
CA ALA A 1098 -3.99 -3.95 -5.66
C ALA A 1098 -4.94 -5.16 -5.55
N PRO A 1099 -4.49 -6.31 -5.02
CA PRO A 1099 -5.33 -7.47 -4.76
C PRO A 1099 -6.34 -7.24 -3.61
N LEU A 1100 -7.30 -8.16 -3.48
CA LEU A 1100 -8.16 -8.26 -2.31
C LEU A 1100 -7.43 -9.03 -1.20
N ILE A 1101 -7.35 -8.43 -0.01
CA ILE A 1101 -6.60 -8.91 1.14
C ILE A 1101 -7.58 -9.50 2.17
N GLY A 1102 -7.52 -10.82 2.39
CA GLY A 1102 -8.26 -11.54 3.44
C GLY A 1102 -7.56 -11.50 4.80
N ARG A 1103 -7.80 -12.52 5.64
CA ARG A 1103 -7.06 -12.76 6.89
C ARG A 1103 -5.60 -13.12 6.62
N MET A 1104 -4.72 -12.78 7.56
CA MET A 1104 -3.35 -13.27 7.59
C MET A 1104 -2.87 -13.50 9.04
N MET A 1105 -2.78 -14.77 9.42
CA MET A 1105 -2.12 -15.26 10.64
C MET A 1105 -0.62 -15.48 10.41
N THR A 1106 0.22 -15.04 11.35
CA THR A 1106 1.63 -15.43 11.47
C THR A 1106 1.99 -15.75 12.93
N LEU A 1107 2.80 -16.80 13.13
CA LEU A 1107 3.40 -17.18 14.41
C LEU A 1107 4.92 -17.15 14.27
N ARG A 1108 5.60 -16.50 15.21
CA ARG A 1108 7.06 -16.33 15.24
C ARG A 1108 7.60 -16.53 16.64
N LEU A 1109 8.65 -17.33 16.78
CA LEU A 1109 9.43 -17.48 18.00
C LEU A 1109 10.64 -16.57 17.94
N LEU A 1110 10.93 -15.86 19.03
CA LEU A 1110 12.10 -15.00 19.21
C LEU A 1110 12.91 -15.52 20.40
N GLN A 1111 14.21 -15.71 20.20
CA GLN A 1111 15.16 -16.24 21.18
C GLN A 1111 16.32 -15.25 21.34
N SER A 1112 16.46 -14.69 22.53
CA SER A 1112 17.65 -13.93 22.93
C SER A 1112 18.69 -14.86 23.57
N LEU A 1113 19.98 -14.58 23.34
CA LEU A 1113 21.14 -15.35 23.84
C LEU A 1113 22.25 -14.39 24.30
#